data_AF-A0A5E4FVF5-F1
#
_entry.id   AF-A0A5E4FVF5-F1
#
_cell.length_a   1.000
_cell.length_b   1.000
_cell.length_c   1.000
_cell.angle_alpha   90.00
_cell.angle_beta   90.00
_cell.angle_gamma   90.00
#
_symmetry.space_group_name_H-M   'P 1'
#
loop_
_entity.id
_entity.type
_entity.pdbx_description
1 polymer ?
#
loop_
_entity_poly.entity_id
_entity_poly.type
_entity_poly.pdbx_seq_one_letter_code
_entity_poly.pdbx_strand_id
1 'polypeptide(L)'
;MLNPMDLLRSNLSRVRIPEPTNRIYKQECCISFDTPRSEGGLFVDMNTFLAFGKECVGWNYNKTGNPVYLHIKQTKVLVPEDRPLKKPTLMALGVDGGFDNNEPEYEETHSIVLLPDYVTLPFPSVELPEKVRLAVDAILLAEGAERKEQLAAWTAEKKQASAYAMNLQQIDNGIVVPSSGWKCSKCDKRENLWLNLTDGTILCGRKNWDGTGGNNHAIEHYKETCYPLAVKLGTITADLEGADVFSYPEDDSVLDPLLAQHLAFFGIDFSSLQKTEMTTAERELDQNTNFDWNRIQESGQEVEPIFGPGYTGLVNLGNSCYMAATMQVVFSTHSFYSRYYKNQSLKLAFEKAPADPTVDLNMQLTKLAHGLLSGKYSIPVAEGKDDPNATATTTKSKQEGIPPRMFKAVIAASHPEFSSMRQQDALEFFLHFLDQVERAHAGKPEADPARSFKFGIEDRIVCSSGKVAYNRRLDYILSLNIPLHAATNKEELETFQKLKAEKISEGKEVSSDEIVRPRVPLEACLASFSSPEEIQDFYSTALKAKTTAVKSGGLTSFPDYLVLHMRKFVMEVGWVPKKLDVYVDVPDIIDISHMRSKGLQPGEELLPEGVPGEEEEPNKPVADESIVSQLVSMGFSHLHCQKAAINTSNTGLEEAMNWLLSHMDDPDIDAPISEGGQNVVDQSKVDMLLSFGFQEDVARTALKASGGDIEKATDWIFNNPDASVSTDMDATTSENAPTAADAGLPDGGGKYRLIGIVSHIGTSTQCGHYVAHIFKDGRWVIFNDDKVGASVNTPKDMGYLYFFERLNS
;
A
#
# COMPACT_ATOMS: atom_id res chain seq x y z
N MET A 1 -40.01 38.13 14.37
CA MET A 1 -39.37 36.91 13.81
C MET A 1 -39.75 36.86 12.35
N LEU A 2 -38.77 36.83 11.45
CA LEU A 2 -39.05 36.62 10.02
C LEU A 2 -39.68 35.23 9.84
N ASN A 3 -40.63 35.11 8.91
CA ASN A 3 -41.20 33.82 8.55
C ASN A 3 -40.05 32.90 8.05
N PRO A 4 -39.93 31.64 8.51
CA PRO A 4 -38.95 30.67 8.02
C PRO A 4 -38.79 30.62 6.51
N MET A 5 -39.90 30.77 5.78
CA MET A 5 -39.93 30.75 4.32
C MET A 5 -39.36 32.03 3.69
N ASP A 6 -39.52 33.18 4.34
CA ASP A 6 -38.94 34.44 3.86
C ASP A 6 -37.43 34.47 4.11
N LEU A 7 -36.96 33.83 5.19
CA LEU A 7 -35.54 33.61 5.45
C LEU A 7 -34.90 32.66 4.43
N LEU A 8 -35.61 31.59 4.03
CA LEU A 8 -35.15 30.73 2.94
C LEU A 8 -35.07 31.51 1.62
N ARG A 9 -36.11 32.30 1.31
CA ARG A 9 -36.16 33.13 0.08
C ARG A 9 -35.03 34.14 -0.01
N SER A 10 -34.66 34.79 1.11
CA SER A 10 -33.53 35.72 1.12
C SER A 10 -32.17 35.06 0.88
N ASN A 11 -32.06 33.74 1.08
CA ASN A 11 -30.83 32.98 0.94
C ASN A 11 -30.77 32.09 -0.33
N LEU A 12 -31.73 32.23 -1.24
CA LEU A 12 -31.79 31.43 -2.48
C LEU A 12 -30.57 31.62 -3.41
N SER A 13 -29.88 32.76 -3.33
CA SER A 13 -28.64 32.98 -4.07
C SER A 13 -27.50 32.07 -3.63
N ARG A 14 -27.54 31.58 -2.38
CA ARG A 14 -26.53 30.69 -1.78
C ARG A 14 -26.86 29.20 -1.93
N VAL A 15 -27.97 28.86 -2.58
CA VAL A 15 -28.30 27.48 -2.94
C VAL A 15 -27.82 27.22 -4.37
N ARG A 16 -27.03 26.16 -4.57
CA ARG A 16 -26.59 25.70 -5.90
C ARG A 16 -27.26 24.38 -6.22
N ILE A 17 -27.51 24.16 -7.51
CA ILE A 17 -27.94 22.86 -8.02
C ILE A 17 -26.66 22.11 -8.41
N PRO A 18 -26.42 20.90 -7.90
CA PRO A 18 -25.24 20.14 -8.25
C PRO A 18 -25.15 19.84 -9.75
N GLU A 19 -23.95 19.99 -10.30
CA GLU A 19 -23.59 19.56 -11.64
C GLU A 19 -22.95 18.15 -11.60
N PRO A 20 -22.93 17.39 -12.71
CA PRO A 20 -22.37 16.04 -12.75
C PRO A 20 -20.89 15.91 -12.35
N THR A 21 -20.14 17.02 -12.39
CA THR A 21 -18.72 17.09 -12.01
C THR A 21 -18.51 17.35 -10.52
N ASN A 22 -19.56 17.73 -9.78
CA ASN A 22 -19.44 18.06 -8.36
C ASN A 22 -19.40 16.79 -7.50
N ARG A 23 -18.51 16.81 -6.50
CA ARG A 23 -18.43 15.76 -5.47
C ARG A 23 -19.47 16.06 -4.40
N ILE A 24 -20.39 15.12 -4.19
CA ILE A 24 -21.48 15.26 -3.22
C ILE A 24 -21.24 14.26 -2.10
N TYR A 25 -21.03 14.78 -0.90
CA TYR A 25 -20.89 13.99 0.32
C TYR A 25 -22.25 13.90 1.00
N LYS A 26 -22.73 12.69 1.26
CA LYS A 26 -24.04 12.45 1.90
C LYS A 26 -24.11 11.22 2.80
N GLN A 27 -22.99 10.52 2.98
CA GLN A 27 -22.92 9.28 3.75
C GLN A 27 -22.02 9.44 4.98
N GLU A 28 -20.99 10.29 4.90
CA GLU A 28 -20.10 10.59 6.02
C GLU A 28 -19.80 12.08 6.14
N CYS A 29 -19.64 12.56 7.39
CA CYS A 29 -19.18 13.92 7.67
C CYS A 29 -17.74 14.16 7.18
N CYS A 30 -17.47 15.32 6.60
CA CYS A 30 -16.13 15.68 6.13
C CYS A 30 -15.12 15.95 7.26
N ILE A 31 -15.59 16.12 8.50
CA ILE A 31 -14.79 16.50 9.69
C ILE A 31 -14.73 15.38 10.73
N SER A 32 -15.78 14.57 10.87
CA SER A 32 -15.90 13.46 11.83
C SER A 32 -16.39 12.19 11.11
N PHE A 33 -16.58 11.08 11.81
CA PHE A 33 -17.19 9.86 11.23
C PHE A 33 -18.70 9.79 11.50
N ASP A 34 -19.36 10.94 11.72
CA ASP A 34 -20.81 10.99 11.85
C ASP A 34 -21.47 10.66 10.50
N THR A 35 -22.49 9.81 10.54
CA THR A 35 -23.24 9.33 9.38
C THR A 35 -24.71 9.71 9.50
N PRO A 36 -25.55 9.54 8.47
CA PRO A 36 -27.00 9.73 8.59
C PRO A 36 -27.65 8.89 9.71
N ARG A 37 -27.01 7.80 10.15
CA ARG A 37 -27.46 6.92 11.24
C ARG A 37 -27.13 7.46 12.64
N SER A 38 -26.23 8.44 12.73
CA SER A 38 -25.86 9.06 14.00
C SER A 38 -27.03 9.85 14.59
N GLU A 39 -27.10 10.00 15.92
CA GLU A 39 -28.26 10.62 16.61
C GLU A 39 -28.68 11.99 16.06
N GLY A 40 -27.68 12.78 15.63
CA GLY A 40 -27.83 14.13 15.09
C GLY A 40 -28.06 14.22 13.58
N GLY A 41 -28.03 13.10 12.85
CA GLY A 41 -28.07 13.06 11.38
C GLY A 41 -26.87 13.78 10.73
N LEU A 42 -26.99 13.99 9.42
CA LEU A 42 -25.96 14.59 8.58
C LEU A 42 -26.51 15.82 7.84
N PHE A 43 -25.76 16.91 7.84
CA PHE A 43 -26.13 18.20 7.24
C PHE A 43 -25.28 18.48 5.99
N VAL A 44 -25.88 18.40 4.81
CA VAL A 44 -25.22 18.68 3.54
C VAL A 44 -25.41 20.16 3.20
N ASP A 45 -24.30 20.89 3.05
CA ASP A 45 -24.31 22.29 2.61
C ASP A 45 -24.81 22.38 1.16
N MET A 46 -25.91 23.10 0.94
CA MET A 46 -26.52 23.21 -0.39
C MET A 46 -25.74 24.11 -1.37
N ASN A 47 -24.62 24.71 -0.92
CA ASN A 47 -23.73 25.49 -1.78
C ASN A 47 -22.47 24.71 -2.18
N THR A 48 -21.85 24.01 -1.22
CA THR A 48 -20.56 23.30 -1.40
C THR A 48 -20.72 21.79 -1.56
N PHE A 49 -21.89 21.24 -1.20
CA PHE A 49 -22.20 19.80 -1.20
C PHE A 49 -21.33 18.96 -0.26
N LEU A 50 -20.68 19.61 0.71
CA LEU A 50 -19.96 19.00 1.82
C LEU A 50 -20.93 18.64 2.94
N ALA A 51 -20.64 17.54 3.64
CA ALA A 51 -21.50 17.03 4.70
C ALA A 51 -20.89 17.25 6.09
N PHE A 52 -21.70 17.68 7.04
CA PHE A 52 -21.28 18.01 8.40
C PHE A 52 -22.19 17.35 9.42
N GLY A 53 -21.61 16.75 10.47
CA GLY A 53 -22.37 16.30 11.64
C GLY A 53 -22.95 17.49 12.42
N LYS A 54 -23.86 17.21 13.35
CA LYS A 54 -24.58 18.21 14.14
C LYS A 54 -23.67 19.21 14.87
N GLU A 55 -22.52 18.77 15.37
CA GLU A 55 -21.57 19.66 16.07
C GLU A 55 -20.71 20.48 15.09
N CYS A 56 -20.46 19.92 13.91
CA CYS A 56 -19.56 20.48 12.90
C CYS A 56 -20.24 21.52 12.00
N VAL A 57 -21.56 21.42 11.78
CA VAL A 57 -22.31 22.31 10.88
C VAL A 57 -22.22 23.79 11.30
N GLY A 58 -22.20 24.05 12.61
CA GLY A 58 -22.02 25.41 13.14
C GLY A 58 -20.64 25.99 12.81
N TRP A 59 -19.60 25.15 12.74
CA TRP A 59 -18.26 25.57 12.34
C TRP A 59 -18.21 25.92 10.86
N ASN A 60 -18.87 25.14 10.00
CA ASN A 60 -18.99 25.47 8.57
C ASN A 60 -19.74 26.78 8.36
N TYR A 61 -20.85 27.00 9.07
CA TYR A 61 -21.59 28.27 9.02
C TYR A 61 -20.70 29.46 9.40
N ASN A 62 -19.92 29.36 10.48
CA ASN A 62 -19.02 30.43 10.89
C ASN A 62 -17.89 30.70 9.88
N LYS A 63 -17.40 29.65 9.20
CA LYS A 63 -16.29 29.77 8.23
C LYS A 63 -16.75 30.27 6.86
N THR A 64 -17.88 29.79 6.35
CA THR A 64 -18.36 30.06 4.98
C THR A 64 -19.50 31.08 4.93
N GLY A 65 -20.22 31.26 6.04
CA GLY A 65 -21.45 32.05 6.10
C GLY A 65 -22.63 31.39 5.38
N ASN A 66 -22.54 30.13 4.96
CA ASN A 66 -23.62 29.43 4.24
C ASN A 66 -24.74 29.03 5.21
N PRO A 67 -25.98 29.51 5.04
CA PRO A 67 -27.05 29.29 6.02
C PRO A 67 -27.98 28.11 5.71
N VAL A 68 -27.98 27.54 4.49
CA VAL A 68 -28.97 26.55 4.04
C VAL A 68 -28.34 25.16 3.92
N TYR A 69 -28.89 24.19 4.65
CA TYR A 69 -28.40 22.80 4.68
C TYR A 69 -29.54 21.81 4.45
N LEU A 70 -29.24 20.71 3.76
CA LEU A 70 -30.10 19.53 3.69
C LEU A 70 -29.73 18.58 4.83
N HIS A 71 -30.64 18.35 5.75
CA HIS A 71 -30.48 17.42 6.86
C HIS A 71 -31.05 16.04 6.48
N ILE A 72 -30.20 15.02 6.55
CA ILE A 72 -30.48 13.62 6.23
C ILE A 72 -30.33 12.80 7.51
N LYS A 73 -31.39 12.08 7.89
CA LYS A 73 -31.39 11.21 9.08
C LYS A 73 -32.02 9.86 8.77
N GLN A 74 -31.29 8.79 9.06
CA GLN A 74 -31.74 7.40 8.91
C GLN A 74 -32.11 6.83 10.28
N THR A 75 -33.32 6.27 10.39
CA THR A 75 -33.83 5.64 11.60
C THR A 75 -34.17 4.18 11.32
N LYS A 76 -33.77 3.27 12.21
CA LYS A 76 -34.02 1.83 12.05
C LYS A 76 -35.53 1.54 12.15
N VAL A 77 -36.09 0.84 11.16
CA VAL A 77 -37.46 0.36 11.15
C VAL A 77 -37.49 -1.05 11.73
N LEU A 78 -38.41 -1.32 12.66
CA LEU A 78 -38.66 -2.66 13.16
C LEU A 78 -39.54 -3.42 12.17
N VAL A 79 -38.96 -4.38 11.44
CA VAL A 79 -39.71 -5.23 10.51
C VAL A 79 -40.27 -6.44 11.27
N PRO A 80 -41.57 -6.78 11.14
CA PRO A 80 -42.13 -8.03 11.70
C PRO A 80 -41.47 -9.27 11.07
N GLU A 81 -41.15 -10.29 11.88
CA GLU A 81 -40.32 -11.46 11.54
C GLU A 81 -40.81 -12.40 10.41
N ASP A 82 -41.94 -12.11 9.75
CA ASP A 82 -42.66 -13.07 8.90
C ASP A 82 -42.38 -12.89 7.39
N ARG A 83 -41.11 -12.71 6.99
CA ARG A 83 -40.72 -12.66 5.57
C ARG A 83 -39.89 -13.89 5.15
N PRO A 84 -40.25 -14.56 4.03
CA PRO A 84 -39.47 -15.66 3.49
C PRO A 84 -38.13 -15.15 2.94
N LEU A 85 -37.04 -15.80 3.35
CA LEU A 85 -35.66 -15.55 2.92
C LEU A 85 -35.57 -15.52 1.39
N LYS A 86 -35.15 -14.38 0.82
CA LYS A 86 -34.77 -14.30 -0.60
C LYS A 86 -33.49 -15.12 -0.82
N LYS A 87 -33.49 -15.97 -1.84
CA LYS A 87 -32.29 -16.70 -2.27
C LYS A 87 -31.26 -15.71 -2.83
N PRO A 88 -29.96 -15.80 -2.45
CA PRO A 88 -28.94 -14.87 -2.91
C PRO A 88 -28.52 -15.16 -4.36
N THR A 89 -28.16 -14.09 -5.08
CA THR A 89 -27.44 -14.14 -6.37
C THR A 89 -26.08 -13.47 -6.16
N LEU A 90 -24.99 -14.19 -6.47
CA LEU A 90 -23.57 -13.81 -6.50
C LEU A 90 -22.74 -13.78 -5.19
N MET A 91 -21.56 -14.42 -5.28
CA MET A 91 -20.52 -14.60 -4.25
C MET A 91 -19.52 -13.43 -4.25
N ALA A 92 -19.30 -12.81 -3.08
CA ALA A 92 -18.14 -11.95 -2.79
C ALA A 92 -17.35 -12.60 -1.66
N LEU A 93 -16.14 -13.07 -1.94
CA LEU A 93 -15.22 -13.57 -0.91
C LEU A 93 -14.42 -12.42 -0.30
N GLY A 94 -14.33 -12.39 1.03
CA GLY A 94 -13.46 -11.47 1.77
C GLY A 94 -14.16 -10.43 2.65
N VAL A 95 -15.50 -10.39 2.68
CA VAL A 95 -16.25 -9.62 3.68
C VAL A 95 -16.73 -10.61 4.75
N ASP A 96 -16.27 -10.44 5.98
CA ASP A 96 -16.64 -11.31 7.10
C ASP A 96 -18.10 -11.02 7.52
N GLY A 97 -19.03 -11.70 6.84
CA GLY A 97 -20.47 -11.47 6.92
C GLY A 97 -21.17 -11.80 5.60
N GLY A 98 -20.86 -12.95 4.99
CA GLY A 98 -21.51 -13.44 3.78
C GLY A 98 -23.03 -13.40 3.94
N PHE A 99 -23.68 -12.41 3.30
CA PHE A 99 -25.11 -12.13 3.28
C PHE A 99 -25.93 -12.74 4.42
N ASP A 100 -25.67 -12.31 5.66
CA ASP A 100 -26.75 -12.30 6.64
C ASP A 100 -27.76 -11.26 6.15
N ASN A 101 -28.83 -11.72 5.48
CA ASN A 101 -29.96 -10.93 4.99
C ASN A 101 -30.80 -10.29 6.13
N ASN A 102 -30.19 -10.07 7.30
CA ASN A 102 -30.74 -9.37 8.45
C ASN A 102 -30.23 -7.93 8.54
N GLU A 103 -29.88 -7.30 7.41
CA GLU A 103 -29.66 -5.85 7.42
C GLU A 103 -30.96 -5.16 7.85
N PRO A 104 -30.95 -4.37 8.93
CA PRO A 104 -32.14 -3.67 9.36
C PRO A 104 -32.60 -2.67 8.27
N GLU A 105 -33.87 -2.70 7.90
CA GLU A 105 -34.45 -1.68 7.03
C GLU A 105 -34.39 -0.32 7.75
N TYR A 106 -33.90 0.72 7.06
CA TYR A 106 -33.83 2.08 7.58
C TYR A 106 -34.80 2.99 6.83
N GLU A 107 -35.52 3.83 7.56
CA GLU A 107 -36.32 4.93 7.01
C GLU A 107 -35.46 6.19 6.98
N GLU A 108 -35.33 6.80 5.80
CA GLU A 108 -34.57 8.02 5.59
C GLU A 108 -35.51 9.23 5.60
N THR A 109 -35.22 10.19 6.47
CA THR A 109 -35.98 11.43 6.62
C THR A 109 -35.14 12.62 6.16
N HIS A 110 -35.76 13.49 5.35
CA HIS A 110 -35.12 14.67 4.78
C HIS A 110 -35.78 15.94 5.28
N SER A 111 -34.98 16.94 5.62
CA SER A 111 -35.47 18.25 6.02
C SER A 111 -34.48 19.34 5.64
N ILE A 112 -34.95 20.56 5.41
CA ILE A 112 -34.07 21.71 5.14
C ILE A 112 -33.89 22.47 6.44
N VAL A 113 -32.64 22.74 6.83
CA VAL A 113 -32.30 23.43 8.07
C VAL A 113 -31.61 24.75 7.76
N LEU A 114 -32.07 25.82 8.40
CA LEU A 114 -31.53 27.17 8.28
C LEU A 114 -30.75 27.56 9.55
N LEU A 115 -29.46 27.87 9.39
CA LEU A 115 -28.61 28.39 10.47
C LEU A 115 -28.61 29.94 10.48
N PRO A 116 -28.41 30.58 11.65
CA PRO A 116 -27.98 30.01 12.94
C PRO A 116 -29.12 29.50 13.84
N ASP A 117 -30.38 29.80 13.52
CA ASP A 117 -31.53 29.53 14.40
C ASP A 117 -32.03 28.06 14.36
N TYR A 118 -31.39 27.19 13.56
CA TYR A 118 -31.77 25.78 13.34
C TYR A 118 -33.25 25.61 12.96
N VAL A 119 -33.76 26.49 12.11
CA VAL A 119 -35.16 26.42 11.66
C VAL A 119 -35.31 25.29 10.65
N THR A 120 -36.13 24.30 10.98
CA THR A 120 -36.35 23.10 10.16
C THR A 120 -37.62 23.23 9.32
N LEU A 121 -37.50 22.96 8.02
CA LEU A 121 -38.59 22.88 7.04
C LEU A 121 -38.70 21.43 6.53
N PRO A 122 -39.90 20.82 6.52
CA PRO A 122 -40.07 19.44 6.08
C PRO A 122 -39.88 19.31 4.56
N PHE A 123 -39.27 18.20 4.13
CA PHE A 123 -39.17 17.81 2.73
C PHE A 123 -39.72 16.38 2.55
N PRO A 124 -40.50 16.09 1.50
CA PRO A 124 -40.94 16.97 0.41
C PRO A 124 -42.07 17.92 0.81
N SER A 125 -42.04 19.17 0.31
CA SER A 125 -43.12 20.16 0.48
C SER A 125 -43.31 20.99 -0.79
N VAL A 126 -44.56 21.31 -1.13
CA VAL A 126 -44.95 22.13 -2.29
C VAL A 126 -44.66 23.62 -2.05
N GLU A 127 -44.54 24.03 -0.79
CA GLU A 127 -44.31 25.43 -0.41
C GLU A 127 -42.85 25.86 -0.64
N LEU A 128 -41.94 24.91 -0.78
CA LEU A 128 -40.51 25.15 -0.99
C LEU A 128 -40.23 25.73 -2.39
N PRO A 129 -39.33 26.72 -2.53
CA PRO A 129 -38.94 27.26 -3.82
C PRO A 129 -38.43 26.17 -4.78
N GLU A 130 -38.78 26.28 -6.07
CA GLU A 130 -38.45 25.29 -7.11
C GLU A 130 -36.94 25.00 -7.16
N LYS A 131 -36.11 26.04 -7.07
CA LYS A 131 -34.64 25.91 -7.03
C LYS A 131 -34.14 25.00 -5.90
N VAL A 132 -34.77 25.06 -4.73
CA VAL A 132 -34.40 24.26 -3.56
C VAL A 132 -34.82 22.81 -3.75
N ARG A 133 -36.04 22.58 -4.26
CA ARG A 133 -36.50 21.22 -4.63
C ARG A 133 -35.57 20.56 -5.64
N LEU A 134 -35.26 21.24 -6.75
CA LEU A 134 -34.36 20.73 -7.77
C LEU A 134 -32.96 20.42 -7.23
N ALA A 135 -32.43 21.27 -6.35
CA ALA A 135 -31.14 21.02 -5.71
C ALA A 135 -31.19 19.80 -4.79
N VAL A 136 -32.22 19.64 -3.95
CA VAL A 136 -32.38 18.47 -3.07
C VAL A 136 -32.56 17.19 -3.90
N ASP A 137 -33.44 17.20 -4.89
CA ASP A 137 -33.65 16.05 -5.78
C ASP A 137 -32.34 15.65 -6.48
N ALA A 138 -31.56 16.62 -6.96
CA ALA A 138 -30.26 16.36 -7.56
C ALA A 138 -29.24 15.78 -6.56
N ILE A 139 -29.20 16.27 -5.30
CA ILE A 139 -28.31 15.71 -4.24
C ILE A 139 -28.71 14.28 -3.89
N LEU A 140 -30.02 14.00 -3.79
CA LEU A 140 -30.54 12.68 -3.44
C LEU A 140 -30.36 11.67 -4.58
N LEU A 141 -30.57 12.09 -5.84
CA LEU A 141 -30.38 11.27 -7.04
C LEU A 141 -28.91 11.04 -7.39
N ALA A 142 -28.02 12.00 -7.10
CA ALA A 142 -26.62 11.85 -7.42
C ALA A 142 -26.01 10.64 -6.71
N GLU A 143 -25.17 9.88 -7.41
CA GLU A 143 -24.31 8.90 -6.76
C GLU A 143 -23.36 9.64 -5.83
N GLY A 144 -23.44 9.35 -4.53
CA GLY A 144 -22.56 9.99 -3.55
C GLY A 144 -21.11 9.74 -3.93
N ALA A 145 -20.22 10.70 -3.64
CA ALA A 145 -18.79 10.61 -3.96
C ALA A 145 -18.19 9.25 -3.51
N GLU A 146 -18.63 8.79 -2.34
CA GLU A 146 -18.22 7.51 -1.74
C GLU A 146 -18.73 6.26 -2.50
N ARG A 147 -19.93 6.30 -3.10
CA ARG A 147 -20.49 5.16 -3.86
C ARG A 147 -19.85 5.05 -5.25
N LYS A 148 -19.45 6.18 -5.84
CA LYS A 148 -18.69 6.22 -7.09
C LYS A 148 -17.29 5.61 -6.90
N GLU A 149 -16.66 5.86 -5.76
CA GLU A 149 -15.38 5.23 -5.38
C GLU A 149 -15.54 3.72 -5.10
N GLN A 150 -16.62 3.28 -4.46
CA GLN A 150 -16.93 1.85 -4.30
C GLN A 150 -17.22 1.14 -5.64
N LEU A 151 -17.94 1.79 -6.56
CA LEU A 151 -18.18 1.26 -7.90
C LEU A 151 -16.91 1.23 -8.76
N ALA A 152 -16.01 2.21 -8.58
CA ALA A 152 -14.67 2.21 -9.15
C ALA A 152 -13.81 1.05 -8.61
N ALA A 153 -13.90 0.77 -7.30
CA ALA A 153 -13.29 -0.41 -6.69
C ALA A 153 -13.80 -1.71 -7.30
N TRP A 154 -15.11 -1.81 -7.48
CA TRP A 154 -15.75 -2.97 -8.12
C TRP A 154 -15.40 -3.10 -9.62
N THR A 155 -15.16 -1.99 -10.32
CA THR A 155 -14.74 -2.04 -11.73
C THR A 155 -13.25 -2.34 -11.91
N ALA A 156 -12.40 -2.05 -10.93
CA ALA A 156 -10.97 -2.38 -10.96
C ALA A 156 -10.69 -3.89 -10.76
N GLU A 157 -11.60 -4.62 -10.11
CA GLU A 157 -11.55 -6.10 -9.98
C GLU A 157 -12.23 -6.83 -11.15
N LYS A 158 -12.80 -6.13 -12.13
CA LYS A 158 -13.32 -6.80 -13.31
C LYS A 158 -12.15 -7.35 -14.12
N LYS A 159 -12.03 -8.69 -14.08
CA LYS A 159 -11.23 -9.50 -15.02
C LYS A 159 -11.30 -8.84 -16.41
N GLN A 160 -10.14 -8.59 -17.03
CA GLN A 160 -10.13 -7.99 -18.35
C GLN A 160 -10.68 -9.01 -19.36
N ALA A 161 -11.42 -8.54 -20.36
CA ALA A 161 -11.86 -9.40 -21.45
C ALA A 161 -10.65 -9.87 -22.25
N SER A 162 -10.51 -11.18 -22.44
CA SER A 162 -9.35 -11.72 -23.17
C SER A 162 -9.32 -11.22 -24.60
N ALA A 163 -8.12 -10.87 -25.08
CA ALA A 163 -7.90 -10.55 -26.48
C ALA A 163 -8.26 -11.69 -27.44
N TYR A 164 -8.30 -12.93 -26.93
CA TYR A 164 -8.55 -14.15 -27.70
C TYR A 164 -10.01 -14.60 -27.70
N ALA A 165 -10.86 -14.05 -26.80
CA ALA A 165 -12.25 -14.49 -26.65
C ALA A 165 -13.08 -14.29 -27.93
N MET A 166 -12.95 -13.14 -28.59
CA MET A 166 -13.78 -12.81 -29.77
C MET A 166 -13.36 -13.54 -31.05
N ASN A 167 -12.10 -13.99 -31.13
CA ASN A 167 -11.52 -14.61 -32.32
C ASN A 167 -11.16 -16.08 -32.08
N LEU A 168 -11.70 -16.70 -31.02
CA LEU A 168 -11.39 -18.07 -30.68
C LEU A 168 -11.95 -19.02 -31.74
N GLN A 169 -11.07 -19.74 -32.43
CA GLN A 169 -11.47 -20.75 -33.39
C GLN A 169 -11.72 -22.07 -32.66
N GLN A 170 -12.97 -22.53 -32.62
CA GLN A 170 -13.33 -23.83 -32.06
C GLN A 170 -13.27 -24.91 -33.16
N ILE A 171 -12.61 -26.02 -32.85
CA ILE A 171 -12.40 -27.13 -33.78
C ILE A 171 -13.40 -28.23 -33.45
N ASP A 172 -14.22 -28.62 -34.43
CA ASP A 172 -15.14 -29.75 -34.29
C ASP A 172 -14.38 -31.08 -34.36
N ASN A 173 -14.03 -31.59 -33.20
CA ASN A 173 -13.39 -32.90 -33.03
C ASN A 173 -14.41 -34.03 -32.75
N GLY A 174 -15.72 -33.75 -32.84
CA GLY A 174 -16.77 -34.70 -32.46
C GLY A 174 -16.83 -35.02 -30.97
N ILE A 175 -16.21 -34.19 -30.12
CA ILE A 175 -16.17 -34.35 -28.66
C ILE A 175 -17.41 -33.69 -28.06
N VAL A 176 -18.25 -34.49 -27.39
CA VAL A 176 -19.35 -34.01 -26.56
C VAL A 176 -18.95 -34.17 -25.11
N VAL A 177 -18.85 -33.05 -24.40
CA VAL A 177 -18.40 -33.05 -23.00
C VAL A 177 -19.59 -33.43 -22.09
N PRO A 178 -19.48 -34.48 -21.26
CA PRO A 178 -20.55 -34.87 -20.35
C PRO A 178 -20.78 -33.79 -19.28
N SER A 179 -21.96 -33.76 -18.67
CA SER A 179 -22.31 -32.78 -17.63
C SER A 179 -21.69 -33.05 -16.24
N SER A 180 -21.11 -34.23 -16.02
CA SER A 180 -20.43 -34.61 -14.78
C SER A 180 -19.49 -35.80 -14.98
N GLY A 181 -18.67 -36.12 -13.97
CA GLY A 181 -17.80 -37.30 -13.98
C GLY A 181 -16.52 -37.14 -14.80
N TRP A 182 -16.07 -35.89 -15.00
CA TRP A 182 -14.88 -35.56 -15.78
C TRP A 182 -13.61 -36.21 -15.22
N LYS A 183 -12.68 -36.48 -16.13
CA LYS A 183 -11.37 -37.06 -15.83
C LYS A 183 -10.36 -36.46 -16.81
N CYS A 184 -9.15 -36.23 -16.34
CA CYS A 184 -8.06 -35.79 -17.20
C CYS A 184 -7.79 -36.83 -18.32
N SER A 185 -7.63 -36.39 -19.55
CA SER A 185 -7.32 -37.28 -20.68
C SER A 185 -5.94 -37.93 -20.62
N LYS A 186 -4.97 -37.32 -19.91
CA LYS A 186 -3.58 -37.81 -19.78
C LYS A 186 -3.30 -38.54 -18.45
N CYS A 187 -4.15 -38.44 -17.41
CA CYS A 187 -3.93 -39.10 -16.11
C CYS A 187 -5.21 -39.39 -15.33
N ASP A 188 -5.08 -39.93 -14.11
CA ASP A 188 -6.23 -40.37 -13.31
C ASP A 188 -6.93 -39.30 -12.46
N LYS A 189 -6.50 -38.02 -12.54
CA LYS A 189 -7.10 -36.94 -11.76
C LYS A 189 -8.54 -36.63 -12.21
N ARG A 190 -9.40 -36.38 -11.22
CA ARG A 190 -10.83 -36.07 -11.36
C ARG A 190 -11.22 -34.67 -10.87
N GLU A 191 -10.26 -33.93 -10.32
CA GLU A 191 -10.44 -32.61 -9.71
C GLU A 191 -9.44 -31.61 -10.34
N ASN A 192 -9.74 -30.31 -10.27
CA ASN A 192 -8.93 -29.23 -10.86
C ASN A 192 -8.70 -29.46 -12.37
N LEU A 193 -9.82 -29.69 -13.06
CA LEU A 193 -9.84 -29.98 -14.49
C LEU A 193 -10.17 -28.73 -15.28
N TRP A 194 -9.43 -28.55 -16.37
CA TRP A 194 -9.52 -27.42 -17.28
C TRP A 194 -9.95 -27.95 -18.64
N LEU A 195 -11.04 -27.41 -19.16
CA LEU A 195 -11.53 -27.65 -20.50
C LEU A 195 -10.94 -26.60 -21.44
N ASN A 196 -10.17 -27.04 -22.43
CA ASN A 196 -9.69 -26.13 -23.46
C ASN A 196 -10.85 -25.75 -24.40
N LEU A 197 -11.07 -24.44 -24.57
CA LEU A 197 -12.22 -23.92 -25.32
C LEU A 197 -12.05 -24.03 -26.85
N THR A 198 -10.85 -24.36 -27.34
CA THR A 198 -10.59 -24.56 -28.77
C THR A 198 -10.90 -25.97 -29.23
N ASP A 199 -10.45 -27.01 -28.51
CA ASP A 199 -10.51 -28.39 -29.00
C ASP A 199 -11.34 -29.35 -28.14
N GLY A 200 -11.85 -28.88 -27.00
CA GLY A 200 -12.71 -29.64 -26.09
C GLY A 200 -11.96 -30.64 -25.19
N THR A 201 -10.62 -30.59 -25.15
CA THR A 201 -9.83 -31.51 -24.32
C THR A 201 -9.89 -31.14 -22.84
N ILE A 202 -10.03 -32.16 -21.99
CA ILE A 202 -10.11 -32.01 -20.53
C ILE A 202 -8.80 -32.44 -19.88
N LEU A 203 -8.11 -31.51 -19.24
CA LEU A 203 -6.76 -31.72 -18.73
C LEU A 203 -6.63 -31.17 -17.30
N CYS A 204 -5.82 -31.81 -16.47
CA CYS A 204 -5.59 -31.32 -15.12
C CYS A 204 -4.69 -30.07 -15.13
N GLY A 205 -4.93 -29.18 -14.16
CA GLY A 205 -4.22 -27.91 -14.02
C GLY A 205 -2.74 -28.03 -13.66
N ARG A 206 -2.15 -26.90 -13.27
CA ARG A 206 -0.73 -26.82 -12.91
C ARG A 206 -0.40 -27.64 -11.66
N LYS A 207 0.79 -28.22 -11.64
CA LYS A 207 1.37 -28.93 -10.49
C LYS A 207 2.01 -27.91 -9.56
N ASN A 208 1.61 -27.91 -8.30
CA ASN A 208 2.20 -27.08 -7.28
C ASN A 208 3.53 -27.69 -6.80
N TRP A 209 4.42 -26.86 -6.26
CA TRP A 209 5.75 -27.27 -5.81
C TRP A 209 5.72 -28.25 -4.63
N ASP A 210 4.64 -28.25 -3.84
CA ASP A 210 4.36 -29.15 -2.72
C ASP A 210 3.81 -30.52 -3.16
N GLY A 211 3.60 -30.73 -4.47
CA GLY A 211 3.03 -31.95 -5.03
C GLY A 211 1.50 -31.93 -5.18
N THR A 212 0.83 -30.90 -4.66
CA THR A 212 -0.64 -30.73 -4.76
C THR A 212 -1.04 -30.10 -6.11
N GLY A 213 -2.34 -29.99 -6.38
CA GLY A 213 -2.85 -29.45 -7.64
C GLY A 213 -2.98 -30.48 -8.76
N GLY A 214 -2.68 -30.08 -10.00
CA GLY A 214 -2.71 -30.95 -11.19
C GLY A 214 -1.34 -31.50 -11.57
N ASN A 215 -1.20 -32.02 -12.78
CA ASN A 215 0.04 -32.61 -13.31
C ASN A 215 0.59 -31.84 -14.52
N ASN A 216 0.29 -30.54 -14.64
CA ASN A 216 0.71 -29.67 -15.76
C ASN A 216 0.15 -30.02 -17.15
N HIS A 217 -0.69 -31.04 -17.29
CA HIS A 217 -1.17 -31.45 -18.61
C HIS A 217 -1.88 -30.35 -19.40
N ALA A 218 -2.61 -29.45 -18.75
CA ALA A 218 -3.30 -28.36 -19.45
C ALA A 218 -2.34 -27.31 -20.04
N ILE A 219 -1.26 -26.96 -19.30
CA ILE A 219 -0.23 -26.04 -19.81
C ILE A 219 0.70 -26.70 -20.83
N GLU A 220 1.00 -27.99 -20.68
CA GLU A 220 1.73 -28.77 -21.70
C GLU A 220 0.96 -28.84 -23.02
N HIS A 221 -0.35 -29.05 -22.94
CA HIS A 221 -1.22 -29.04 -24.11
C HIS A 221 -1.27 -27.68 -24.80
N TYR A 222 -1.32 -26.58 -24.04
CA TYR A 222 -1.16 -25.24 -24.61
C TYR A 222 0.20 -25.07 -25.30
N LYS A 223 1.30 -25.55 -24.72
CA LYS A 223 2.63 -25.47 -25.35
C LYS A 223 2.72 -26.28 -26.65
N GLU A 224 1.97 -27.36 -26.77
CA GLU A 224 1.91 -28.21 -27.96
C GLU A 224 1.01 -27.64 -29.06
N THR A 225 -0.11 -27.01 -28.68
CA THR A 225 -1.20 -26.63 -29.61
C THR A 225 -1.36 -25.11 -29.83
N CYS A 226 -0.81 -24.30 -28.93
CA CYS A 226 -1.02 -22.86 -28.83
C CYS A 226 -2.49 -22.43 -28.63
N TYR A 227 -3.36 -23.32 -28.12
CA TYR A 227 -4.77 -23.02 -27.87
C TYR A 227 -4.99 -22.18 -26.60
N PRO A 228 -5.46 -20.92 -26.73
CA PRO A 228 -5.17 -19.89 -25.73
C PRO A 228 -6.04 -19.96 -24.47
N LEU A 229 -7.30 -20.38 -24.57
CA LEU A 229 -8.28 -20.26 -23.49
C LEU A 229 -8.71 -21.61 -22.93
N ALA A 230 -8.79 -21.70 -21.60
CA ALA A 230 -9.38 -22.83 -20.91
C ALA A 230 -10.30 -22.38 -19.77
N VAL A 231 -11.39 -23.12 -19.56
CA VAL A 231 -12.34 -22.89 -18.48
C VAL A 231 -12.23 -24.00 -17.43
N LYS A 232 -12.27 -23.64 -16.15
CA LYS A 232 -12.21 -24.62 -15.06
C LYS A 232 -13.55 -25.32 -14.87
N LEU A 233 -13.56 -26.62 -15.11
CA LEU A 233 -14.72 -27.47 -14.90
C LEU A 233 -15.06 -27.51 -13.40
N GLY A 234 -16.33 -27.33 -13.06
CA GLY A 234 -16.81 -27.20 -11.67
C GLY A 234 -16.99 -25.78 -11.16
N THR A 235 -16.49 -24.76 -11.87
CA THR A 235 -16.77 -23.34 -11.58
C THR A 235 -17.91 -22.76 -12.43
N ILE A 236 -18.35 -23.50 -13.46
CA ILE A 236 -19.40 -23.10 -14.39
C ILE A 236 -20.76 -23.12 -13.67
N THR A 237 -21.48 -22.01 -13.78
CA THR A 237 -22.77 -21.74 -13.14
C THR A 237 -23.75 -21.15 -14.15
N ALA A 238 -25.04 -21.12 -13.81
CA ALA A 238 -26.10 -20.68 -14.72
C ALA A 238 -25.99 -19.20 -15.14
N ASP A 239 -25.34 -18.36 -14.33
CA ASP A 239 -25.07 -16.94 -14.60
C ASP A 239 -23.78 -16.71 -15.40
N LEU A 240 -22.91 -17.72 -15.56
CA LEU A 240 -21.61 -17.70 -16.26
C LEU A 240 -20.59 -16.65 -15.76
N GLU A 241 -21.02 -15.63 -15.01
CA GLU A 241 -20.16 -14.60 -14.39
C GLU A 241 -19.20 -15.20 -13.36
N GLY A 242 -19.58 -16.31 -12.71
CA GLY A 242 -18.74 -17.02 -11.74
C GLY A 242 -17.76 -18.04 -12.33
N ALA A 243 -17.75 -18.25 -13.65
CA ALA A 243 -16.88 -19.23 -14.30
C ALA A 243 -15.42 -18.74 -14.33
N ASP A 244 -14.48 -19.63 -14.00
CA ASP A 244 -13.06 -19.30 -14.02
C ASP A 244 -12.45 -19.64 -15.38
N VAL A 245 -12.26 -18.60 -16.21
CA VAL A 245 -11.58 -18.70 -17.51
C VAL A 245 -10.15 -18.19 -17.37
N PHE A 246 -9.20 -18.97 -17.88
CA PHE A 246 -7.78 -18.65 -17.84
C PHE A 246 -7.23 -18.53 -19.26
N SER A 247 -6.39 -17.52 -19.47
CA SER A 247 -5.69 -17.28 -20.73
C SER A 247 -4.22 -17.63 -20.57
N TYR A 248 -3.75 -18.65 -21.29
CA TYR A 248 -2.34 -19.04 -21.23
C TYR A 248 -1.37 -18.01 -21.83
N PRO A 249 -1.70 -17.31 -22.95
CA PRO A 249 -0.84 -16.24 -23.46
C PRO A 249 -0.75 -15.01 -22.54
N GLU A 250 -1.85 -14.68 -21.86
CA GLU A 250 -1.92 -13.51 -20.94
C GLU A 250 -1.46 -13.88 -19.52
N ASP A 251 -1.29 -15.18 -19.23
CA ASP A 251 -0.96 -15.78 -17.94
C ASP A 251 -1.84 -15.27 -16.77
N ASP A 252 -3.12 -14.98 -17.07
CA ASP A 252 -4.06 -14.36 -16.12
C ASP A 252 -5.49 -14.93 -16.28
N SER A 253 -6.31 -14.74 -15.25
CA SER A 253 -7.74 -15.03 -15.25
C SER A 253 -8.50 -13.93 -15.98
N VAL A 254 -9.21 -14.31 -17.05
CA VAL A 254 -9.83 -13.39 -18.00
C VAL A 254 -11.35 -13.54 -18.03
N LEU A 255 -12.05 -12.55 -18.61
CA LEU A 255 -13.44 -12.71 -19.04
C LEU A 255 -13.50 -13.19 -20.48
N ASP A 256 -14.41 -14.12 -20.72
CA ASP A 256 -14.83 -14.51 -22.06
C ASP A 256 -16.29 -14.09 -22.28
N PRO A 257 -16.53 -12.97 -23.00
CA PRO A 257 -17.89 -12.51 -23.28
C PRO A 257 -18.73 -13.49 -24.11
N LEU A 258 -18.10 -14.44 -24.80
CA LEU A 258 -18.73 -15.44 -25.65
C LEU A 258 -18.74 -16.84 -25.01
N LEU A 259 -18.45 -16.95 -23.70
CA LEU A 259 -18.34 -18.22 -23.00
C LEU A 259 -19.56 -19.12 -23.19
N ALA A 260 -20.78 -18.55 -23.20
CA ALA A 260 -22.01 -19.30 -23.46
C ALA A 260 -22.00 -20.01 -24.82
N GLN A 261 -21.49 -19.33 -25.86
CA GLN A 261 -21.39 -19.89 -27.21
C GLN A 261 -20.28 -20.94 -27.26
N HIS A 262 -19.14 -20.66 -26.63
CA HIS A 262 -18.01 -21.59 -26.58
C HIS A 262 -18.34 -22.89 -25.85
N LEU A 263 -19.10 -22.83 -24.76
CA LEU A 263 -19.57 -24.00 -24.02
C LEU A 263 -20.65 -24.77 -24.79
N ALA A 264 -21.57 -24.07 -25.45
CA ALA A 264 -22.62 -24.68 -26.26
C ALA A 264 -22.06 -25.51 -27.42
N PHE A 265 -20.93 -25.09 -28.01
CA PHE A 265 -20.24 -25.82 -29.07
C PHE A 265 -19.85 -27.26 -28.66
N PHE A 266 -19.47 -27.47 -27.40
CA PHE A 266 -19.12 -28.80 -26.86
C PHE A 266 -20.30 -29.54 -26.23
N GLY A 267 -21.53 -29.01 -26.39
CA GLY A 267 -22.75 -29.62 -25.87
C GLY A 267 -22.98 -29.45 -24.37
N ILE A 268 -22.34 -28.46 -23.72
CA ILE A 268 -22.48 -28.20 -22.29
C ILE A 268 -23.69 -27.28 -22.04
N ASP A 269 -24.75 -27.83 -21.45
CA ASP A 269 -25.89 -27.04 -20.95
C ASP A 269 -25.59 -26.49 -19.55
N PHE A 270 -25.15 -25.23 -19.50
CA PHE A 270 -24.78 -24.54 -18.27
C PHE A 270 -25.98 -24.22 -17.36
N SER A 271 -27.22 -24.30 -17.85
CA SER A 271 -28.44 -23.98 -17.09
C SER A 271 -28.67 -24.91 -15.89
N SER A 272 -28.11 -26.12 -15.94
CA SER A 272 -28.25 -27.17 -14.91
C SER A 272 -27.02 -27.32 -14.02
N LEU A 273 -25.93 -26.63 -14.32
CA LEU A 273 -24.66 -26.72 -13.59
C LEU A 273 -24.69 -25.81 -12.35
N GLN A 274 -24.24 -26.38 -11.24
CA GLN A 274 -23.99 -25.66 -9.99
C GLN A 274 -22.50 -25.67 -9.73
N LYS A 275 -22.00 -24.66 -9.04
CA LYS A 275 -20.61 -24.59 -8.62
C LYS A 275 -20.29 -25.76 -7.69
N THR A 276 -19.42 -26.66 -8.13
CA THR A 276 -18.95 -27.83 -7.36
C THR A 276 -17.48 -27.76 -7.00
N GLU A 277 -16.72 -26.85 -7.63
CA GLU A 277 -15.32 -26.57 -7.32
C GLU A 277 -15.11 -25.08 -7.05
N MET A 278 -14.14 -24.77 -6.18
CA MET A 278 -13.68 -23.42 -5.93
C MET A 278 -12.94 -22.84 -7.14
N THR A 279 -13.04 -21.54 -7.37
CA THR A 279 -12.21 -20.82 -8.37
C THR A 279 -10.73 -20.91 -8.01
N THR A 280 -9.82 -20.56 -8.91
CA THR A 280 -8.38 -20.61 -8.62
C THR A 280 -8.02 -19.68 -7.45
N ALA A 281 -8.56 -18.46 -7.45
CA ALA A 281 -8.41 -17.50 -6.36
C ALA A 281 -9.05 -17.98 -5.03
N GLU A 282 -10.23 -18.59 -5.09
CA GLU A 282 -10.87 -19.17 -3.89
C GLU A 282 -10.10 -20.35 -3.33
N ARG A 283 -9.56 -21.20 -4.21
CA ARG A 283 -8.77 -22.35 -3.78
C ARG A 283 -7.42 -21.92 -3.24
N GLU A 284 -6.82 -20.85 -3.77
CA GLU A 284 -5.64 -20.21 -3.18
C GLU A 284 -5.98 -19.60 -1.82
N LEU A 285 -7.15 -19.00 -1.64
CA LEU A 285 -7.63 -18.49 -0.36
C LEU A 285 -7.90 -19.63 0.65
N ASP A 286 -8.54 -20.72 0.21
CA ASP A 286 -8.87 -21.92 1.01
C ASP A 286 -7.62 -22.72 1.38
N GLN A 287 -6.68 -22.92 0.45
CA GLN A 287 -5.35 -23.47 0.72
C GLN A 287 -4.52 -22.55 1.62
N ASN A 288 -4.75 -21.24 1.57
CA ASN A 288 -4.19 -20.28 2.51
C ASN A 288 -4.95 -20.24 3.84
N THR A 289 -6.12 -20.90 3.98
CA THR A 289 -6.89 -21.01 5.23
C THR A 289 -6.22 -22.06 6.13
N ASN A 290 -4.93 -21.86 6.38
CA ASN A 290 -4.10 -22.70 7.22
C ASN A 290 -4.22 -22.27 8.68
N PHE A 291 -3.80 -23.17 9.57
CA PHE A 291 -3.56 -23.00 11.01
C PHE A 291 -3.08 -21.59 11.43
N ASP A 292 -2.26 -20.92 10.61
CA ASP A 292 -1.78 -19.56 10.86
C ASP A 292 -2.91 -18.52 10.93
N TRP A 293 -3.99 -18.66 10.17
CA TRP A 293 -5.17 -17.80 10.28
C TRP A 293 -5.78 -17.93 11.66
N ASN A 294 -6.02 -19.16 12.13
CA ASN A 294 -6.59 -19.41 13.44
C ASN A 294 -5.65 -18.99 14.58
N ARG A 295 -4.34 -19.14 14.40
CA ARG A 295 -3.35 -18.74 15.41
C ARG A 295 -3.14 -17.23 15.47
N ILE A 296 -3.10 -16.55 14.32
CA ILE A 296 -2.83 -15.10 14.27
C ILE A 296 -4.07 -14.27 14.56
N GLN A 297 -5.25 -14.72 14.12
CA GLN A 297 -6.53 -14.09 14.47
C GLN A 297 -7.11 -14.62 15.78
N GLU A 298 -6.46 -15.63 16.39
CA GLU A 298 -6.96 -16.37 17.55
C GLU A 298 -8.37 -16.99 17.30
N SER A 299 -8.70 -17.25 16.03
CA SER A 299 -9.99 -17.80 15.59
C SER A 299 -10.21 -19.19 16.18
N GLY A 300 -11.13 -19.28 17.13
CA GLY A 300 -11.43 -20.49 17.92
C GLY A 300 -11.33 -20.27 19.43
N GLN A 301 -10.72 -19.17 19.88
CA GLN A 301 -10.85 -18.67 21.25
C GLN A 301 -11.92 -17.56 21.27
N GLU A 302 -12.75 -17.51 22.32
CA GLU A 302 -13.63 -16.37 22.54
C GLU A 302 -12.78 -15.16 22.93
N VAL A 303 -12.23 -14.46 21.93
CA VAL A 303 -11.51 -13.20 22.12
C VAL A 303 -12.49 -12.20 22.75
N GLU A 304 -12.19 -11.72 23.95
CA GLU A 304 -13.03 -10.75 24.67
C GLU A 304 -13.08 -9.44 23.85
N PRO A 305 -14.25 -9.00 23.36
CA PRO A 305 -14.34 -7.77 22.59
C PRO A 305 -14.02 -6.57 23.50
N ILE A 306 -13.15 -5.68 23.04
CA ILE A 306 -12.75 -4.48 23.78
C ILE A 306 -13.37 -3.24 23.15
N PHE A 307 -13.88 -2.36 24.00
CA PHE A 307 -14.50 -1.09 23.61
C PHE A 307 -13.88 0.09 24.36
N GLY A 308 -14.07 1.30 23.82
CA GLY A 308 -13.70 2.56 24.46
C GLY A 308 -12.57 3.32 23.77
N PRO A 309 -12.01 4.34 24.44
CA PRO A 309 -10.96 5.20 23.88
C PRO A 309 -9.72 4.41 23.45
N GLY A 310 -9.30 4.57 22.19
CA GLY A 310 -8.14 3.88 21.64
C GLY A 310 -8.40 2.42 21.23
N TYR A 311 -9.66 1.97 21.25
CA TYR A 311 -10.11 0.62 20.89
C TYR A 311 -11.14 0.62 19.75
N THR A 312 -11.09 1.62 18.87
CA THR A 312 -11.95 1.67 17.67
C THR A 312 -11.36 0.82 16.55
N GLY A 313 -12.17 -0.03 15.92
CA GLY A 313 -11.81 -0.80 14.73
C GLY A 313 -11.93 0.01 13.43
N LEU A 314 -11.19 -0.39 12.39
CA LEU A 314 -11.21 0.22 11.06
C LEU A 314 -11.92 -0.69 10.05
N VAL A 315 -13.03 -0.22 9.49
CA VAL A 315 -13.81 -1.02 8.52
C VAL A 315 -13.01 -1.23 7.24
N ASN A 316 -12.96 -2.48 6.78
CA ASN A 316 -12.30 -2.84 5.53
C ASN A 316 -13.03 -2.22 4.32
N LEU A 317 -12.29 -1.56 3.44
CA LEU A 317 -12.80 -0.85 2.27
C LEU A 317 -12.66 -1.66 0.97
N GLY A 318 -12.29 -2.93 1.07
CA GLY A 318 -11.79 -3.76 -0.03
C GLY A 318 -10.27 -3.74 -0.03
N ASN A 319 -9.66 -4.83 0.43
CA ASN A 319 -8.21 -5.03 0.52
C ASN A 319 -7.45 -3.93 1.31
N SER A 320 -8.09 -3.24 2.26
CA SER A 320 -7.48 -2.11 2.98
C SER A 320 -6.83 -2.49 4.31
N CYS A 321 -6.65 -3.77 4.59
CA CYS A 321 -6.13 -4.27 5.87
C CYS A 321 -4.68 -3.84 6.13
N TYR A 322 -3.85 -3.68 5.09
CA TYR A 322 -2.47 -3.14 5.21
C TYR A 322 -2.46 -1.74 5.84
N MET A 323 -3.39 -0.88 5.40
CA MET A 323 -3.57 0.47 5.91
C MET A 323 -4.16 0.41 7.32
N ALA A 324 -5.19 -0.41 7.53
CA ALA A 324 -5.83 -0.54 8.84
C ALA A 324 -4.82 -0.95 9.93
N ALA A 325 -4.07 -2.03 9.70
CA ALA A 325 -3.08 -2.53 10.64
C ALA A 325 -1.98 -1.50 10.93
N THR A 326 -1.45 -0.85 9.88
CA THR A 326 -0.40 0.18 10.03
C THR A 326 -0.88 1.38 10.82
N MET A 327 -2.05 1.92 10.48
CA MET A 327 -2.58 3.13 11.13
C MET A 327 -2.94 2.88 12.61
N GLN A 328 -3.42 1.68 12.96
CA GLN A 328 -3.69 1.32 14.36
C GLN A 328 -2.43 1.40 15.22
N VAL A 329 -1.29 0.91 14.71
CA VAL A 329 -0.01 0.96 15.43
C VAL A 329 0.52 2.40 15.50
N VAL A 330 0.52 3.11 14.37
CA VAL A 330 1.02 4.51 14.30
C VAL A 330 0.30 5.42 15.29
N PHE A 331 -1.04 5.40 15.35
CA PHE A 331 -1.80 6.24 16.29
C PHE A 331 -1.70 5.79 17.75
N SER A 332 -1.10 4.64 18.01
CA SER A 332 -0.75 4.18 19.36
C SER A 332 0.59 4.76 19.85
N THR A 333 1.38 5.39 18.97
CA THR A 333 2.61 6.09 19.35
C THR A 333 2.32 7.47 19.95
N HIS A 334 3.15 7.90 20.90
CA HIS A 334 2.94 9.16 21.61
C HIS A 334 3.03 10.39 20.69
N SER A 335 3.90 10.36 19.68
CA SER A 335 4.12 11.47 18.74
C SER A 335 2.87 11.77 17.92
N PHE A 336 2.27 10.74 17.31
CA PHE A 336 1.06 10.89 16.51
C PHE A 336 -0.17 11.19 17.37
N TYR A 337 -0.30 10.52 18.52
CA TYR A 337 -1.31 10.83 19.54
C TYR A 337 -1.26 12.30 19.96
N SER A 338 -0.06 12.81 20.28
CA SER A 338 0.11 14.17 20.75
C SER A 338 -0.18 15.19 19.66
N ARG A 339 0.29 14.95 18.43
CA ARG A 339 0.17 15.89 17.31
C ARG A 339 -1.26 16.06 16.79
N TYR A 340 -2.00 14.95 16.61
CA TYR A 340 -3.29 14.95 15.92
C TYR A 340 -4.50 14.80 16.84
N TYR A 341 -4.31 14.40 18.11
CA TYR A 341 -5.41 14.25 19.07
C TYR A 341 -5.28 15.18 20.28
N LYS A 342 -4.16 15.13 21.01
CA LYS A 342 -3.98 15.93 22.24
C LYS A 342 -3.83 17.42 21.99
N ASN A 343 -2.96 17.81 21.05
CA ASN A 343 -2.62 19.20 20.78
C ASN A 343 -3.45 19.82 19.64
N GLN A 344 -4.30 19.02 18.98
CA GLN A 344 -5.12 19.45 17.86
C GLN A 344 -6.56 18.99 18.02
N SER A 345 -7.48 19.95 18.05
CA SER A 345 -8.91 19.69 17.99
C SER A 345 -9.42 19.68 16.54
N LEU A 346 -10.52 18.98 16.30
CA LEU A 346 -11.20 18.96 15.00
C LEU A 346 -11.56 20.37 14.50
N LYS A 347 -12.00 21.25 15.41
CA LYS A 347 -12.32 22.64 15.09
C LYS A 347 -11.09 23.42 14.61
N LEU A 348 -9.97 23.32 15.34
CA LEU A 348 -8.74 24.03 14.97
C LEU A 348 -8.15 23.52 13.65
N ALA A 349 -8.24 22.21 13.41
CA ALA A 349 -7.85 21.60 12.14
C ALA A 349 -8.71 22.15 10.99
N PHE A 350 -10.03 22.18 11.17
CA PHE A 350 -10.96 22.67 10.17
C PHE A 350 -10.81 24.17 9.89
N GLU A 351 -10.51 25.00 10.90
CA GLU A 351 -10.25 26.44 10.70
C GLU A 351 -9.03 26.69 9.80
N LYS A 352 -7.99 25.86 9.91
CA LYS A 352 -6.77 25.94 9.08
C LYS A 352 -6.90 25.26 7.72
N ALA A 353 -7.80 24.28 7.60
CA ALA A 353 -8.03 23.56 6.36
C ALA A 353 -8.47 24.52 5.22
N PRO A 354 -8.26 24.16 3.94
CA PRO A 354 -8.83 24.88 2.82
C PRO A 354 -10.38 24.85 2.82
N ALA A 355 -10.99 25.42 1.78
CA ALA A 355 -12.45 25.44 1.65
C ALA A 355 -13.06 24.04 1.65
N ASP A 356 -12.37 23.08 1.01
CA ASP A 356 -12.71 21.67 1.05
C ASP A 356 -11.79 20.91 2.03
N PRO A 357 -12.28 20.49 3.20
CA PRO A 357 -11.48 19.74 4.18
C PRO A 357 -11.16 18.30 3.75
N THR A 358 -11.82 17.78 2.71
CA THR A 358 -11.66 16.38 2.27
C THR A 358 -10.36 16.13 1.53
N VAL A 359 -9.72 17.18 1.02
CA VAL A 359 -8.43 17.12 0.32
C VAL A 359 -7.23 17.45 1.20
N ASP A 360 -7.45 17.85 2.46
CA ASP A 360 -6.40 18.23 3.40
C ASP A 360 -5.94 17.05 4.26
N LEU A 361 -4.68 16.65 4.10
CA LEU A 361 -4.10 15.53 4.85
C LEU A 361 -4.12 15.78 6.36
N ASN A 362 -3.79 16.99 6.82
CA ASN A 362 -3.80 17.32 8.25
C ASN A 362 -5.21 17.21 8.85
N MET A 363 -6.24 17.63 8.12
CA MET A 363 -7.63 17.45 8.53
C MET A 363 -8.04 15.98 8.57
N GLN A 364 -7.72 15.20 7.54
CA GLN A 364 -8.06 13.78 7.50
C GLN A 364 -7.32 12.95 8.56
N LEU A 365 -6.07 13.30 8.88
CA LEU A 365 -5.32 12.68 9.99
C LEU A 365 -5.88 13.05 11.35
N THR A 366 -6.29 14.30 11.55
CA THR A 366 -6.98 14.73 12.79
C THR A 366 -8.32 13.98 12.91
N LYS A 367 -9.10 13.90 11.84
CA LYS A 367 -10.35 13.13 11.81
C LYS A 367 -10.12 11.67 12.20
N LEU A 368 -9.14 11.01 11.57
CA LEU A 368 -8.80 9.62 11.86
C LEU A 368 -8.32 9.43 13.31
N ALA A 369 -7.45 10.30 13.82
CA ALA A 369 -6.97 10.26 15.20
C ALA A 369 -8.12 10.36 16.21
N HIS A 370 -9.03 11.33 16.03
CA HIS A 370 -10.21 11.48 16.89
C HIS A 370 -11.18 10.29 16.75
N GLY A 371 -11.33 9.73 15.55
CA GLY A 371 -12.11 8.50 15.35
C GLY A 371 -11.57 7.30 16.14
N LEU A 372 -10.26 7.11 16.12
CA LEU A 372 -9.57 6.00 16.80
C LEU A 372 -9.47 6.18 18.32
N LEU A 373 -9.19 7.40 18.78
CA LEU A 373 -8.75 7.66 20.16
C LEU A 373 -9.86 8.20 21.07
N SER A 374 -10.95 8.76 20.54
CA SER A 374 -12.01 9.35 21.38
C SER A 374 -12.90 8.34 22.10
N GLY A 375 -13.05 7.14 21.54
CA GLY A 375 -14.01 6.13 22.01
C GLY A 375 -15.46 6.36 21.55
N LYS A 376 -15.77 7.46 20.85
CA LYS A 376 -17.12 7.76 20.34
C LYS A 376 -17.66 6.68 19.40
N TYR A 377 -16.77 6.03 18.65
CA TYR A 377 -17.11 5.03 17.64
C TYR A 377 -16.77 3.59 18.08
N SER A 378 -16.37 3.42 19.34
CA SER A 378 -16.06 2.12 19.95
C SER A 378 -17.08 1.82 21.05
N ILE A 379 -18.34 1.64 20.63
CA ILE A 379 -19.48 1.38 21.50
C ILE A 379 -20.06 0.00 21.13
N PRO A 380 -20.43 -0.84 22.11
CA PRO A 380 -21.07 -2.12 21.83
C PRO A 380 -22.45 -1.91 21.20
N VAL A 381 -22.64 -2.45 20.00
CA VAL A 381 -23.96 -2.57 19.38
C VAL A 381 -24.67 -3.74 20.06
N ALA A 382 -25.74 -3.47 20.78
CA ALA A 382 -26.59 -4.51 21.34
C ALA A 382 -27.45 -5.11 20.23
N GLU A 383 -27.12 -6.32 19.78
CA GLU A 383 -28.06 -7.14 19.03
C GLU A 383 -29.22 -7.54 19.95
N GLY A 384 -30.41 -6.98 19.69
CA GLY A 384 -31.70 -7.49 20.17
C GLY A 384 -31.86 -7.77 21.66
N LYS A 385 -31.90 -6.73 22.50
CA LYS A 385 -32.63 -6.85 23.78
C LYS A 385 -34.12 -6.74 23.48
N ASP A 386 -34.82 -7.85 23.24
CA ASP A 386 -36.28 -7.97 23.43
C ASP A 386 -36.78 -9.43 23.30
N ASP A 387 -35.99 -10.42 23.75
CA ASP A 387 -36.52 -11.78 24.00
C ASP A 387 -36.52 -12.07 25.53
N PRO A 388 -37.70 -12.09 26.20
CA PRO A 388 -37.78 -12.33 27.64
C PRO A 388 -37.37 -13.74 28.08
N ASN A 389 -37.10 -14.66 27.14
CA ASN A 389 -36.77 -16.06 27.42
C ASN A 389 -35.32 -16.46 27.05
N ALA A 390 -34.48 -15.53 26.62
CA ALA A 390 -33.06 -15.84 26.38
C ALA A 390 -32.32 -15.95 27.72
N THR A 391 -32.12 -17.18 28.20
CA THR A 391 -31.15 -17.49 29.25
C THR A 391 -29.79 -16.90 28.90
N ALA A 392 -29.14 -16.27 29.87
CA ALA A 392 -27.88 -15.53 29.75
C ALA A 392 -26.72 -16.35 29.18
N THR A 393 -26.66 -16.47 27.86
CA THR A 393 -25.48 -16.92 27.09
C THR A 393 -25.03 -15.77 26.19
N THR A 394 -23.96 -15.10 26.64
CA THR A 394 -22.99 -14.30 25.86
C THR A 394 -23.50 -13.68 24.55
N THR A 395 -24.20 -12.55 24.66
CA THR A 395 -24.44 -11.64 23.53
C THR A 395 -23.09 -11.16 22.96
N LYS A 396 -22.75 -11.56 21.73
CA LYS A 396 -21.56 -11.10 21.00
C LYS A 396 -21.74 -9.63 20.60
N SER A 397 -21.47 -8.71 21.52
CA SER A 397 -21.41 -7.28 21.20
C SER A 397 -20.28 -7.03 20.21
N LYS A 398 -20.58 -6.40 19.06
CA LYS A 398 -19.61 -5.90 18.08
C LYS A 398 -19.64 -4.37 18.04
N GLN A 399 -18.57 -3.74 17.57
CA GLN A 399 -18.57 -2.32 17.21
C GLN A 399 -18.81 -2.16 15.70
N GLU A 400 -19.41 -1.05 15.28
CA GLU A 400 -19.56 -0.72 13.84
C GLU A 400 -18.21 -0.30 13.21
N GLY A 401 -17.28 0.19 14.02
CA GLY A 401 -15.97 0.69 13.56
C GLY A 401 -16.09 2.00 12.77
N ILE A 402 -14.97 2.46 12.20
CA ILE A 402 -14.94 3.65 11.34
C ILE A 402 -14.37 3.28 9.96
N PRO A 403 -14.98 3.74 8.85
CA PRO A 403 -14.43 3.52 7.50
C PRO A 403 -13.52 4.69 7.09
N PRO A 404 -12.19 4.51 6.96
CA PRO A 404 -11.25 5.61 6.67
C PRO A 404 -11.21 6.01 5.18
N ARG A 405 -12.37 6.21 4.54
CA ARG A 405 -12.51 6.44 3.08
C ARG A 405 -11.83 7.73 2.64
N MET A 406 -12.20 8.85 3.28
CA MET A 406 -11.66 10.16 2.93
C MET A 406 -10.15 10.23 3.19
N PHE A 407 -9.67 9.56 4.24
CA PHE A 407 -8.23 9.43 4.49
C PHE A 407 -7.53 8.64 3.36
N LYS A 408 -8.06 7.47 2.98
CA LYS A 408 -7.53 6.67 1.87
C LYS A 408 -7.47 7.50 0.59
N ALA A 409 -8.53 8.23 0.27
CA ALA A 409 -8.60 9.05 -0.94
C ALA A 409 -7.50 10.12 -1.00
N VAL A 410 -7.17 10.78 0.13
CA VAL A 410 -6.12 11.79 0.20
C VAL A 410 -4.72 11.17 0.12
N ILE A 411 -4.45 10.16 0.95
CA ILE A 411 -3.11 9.57 1.03
C ILE A 411 -2.73 8.85 -0.27
N ALA A 412 -3.73 8.36 -1.02
CA ALA A 412 -3.53 7.63 -2.26
C ALA A 412 -3.61 8.49 -3.54
N ALA A 413 -3.99 9.77 -3.45
CA ALA A 413 -4.36 10.59 -4.61
C ALA A 413 -3.29 10.67 -5.72
N SER A 414 -2.02 10.60 -5.35
CA SER A 414 -0.87 10.70 -6.26
C SER A 414 -0.10 9.38 -6.44
N HIS A 415 -0.58 8.26 -5.90
CA HIS A 415 0.15 7.00 -5.92
C HIS A 415 -0.54 5.94 -6.80
N PRO A 416 0.12 5.41 -7.85
CA PRO A 416 -0.47 4.42 -8.77
C PRO A 416 -1.00 3.18 -8.05
N GLU A 417 -0.23 2.62 -7.11
CA GLU A 417 -0.63 1.41 -6.38
C GLU A 417 -1.72 1.67 -5.32
N PHE A 418 -1.52 2.61 -4.39
CA PHE A 418 -2.50 2.88 -3.32
C PHE A 418 -3.81 3.50 -3.81
N SER A 419 -3.83 4.14 -4.97
CA SER A 419 -5.08 4.63 -5.60
C SER A 419 -5.97 3.47 -6.08
N SER A 420 -5.36 2.29 -6.31
CA SER A 420 -6.08 1.07 -6.60
C SER A 420 -6.76 0.50 -5.34
N MET A 421 -7.59 -0.52 -5.57
CA MET A 421 -8.28 -1.27 -4.52
C MET A 421 -7.72 -2.68 -4.38
N ARG A 422 -6.50 -2.89 -4.90
CA ARG A 422 -5.75 -4.15 -4.78
C ARG A 422 -5.12 -4.29 -3.40
N GLN A 423 -4.67 -5.50 -3.10
CA GLN A 423 -3.84 -5.75 -1.93
C GLN A 423 -2.48 -5.08 -2.12
N GLN A 424 -1.94 -4.53 -1.05
CA GLN A 424 -0.68 -3.78 -1.04
C GLN A 424 0.16 -4.15 0.17
N ASP A 425 1.45 -3.86 0.10
CA ASP A 425 2.39 -4.13 1.18
C ASP A 425 2.32 -3.10 2.31
N ALA A 426 2.35 -3.58 3.57
CA ALA A 426 2.24 -2.70 4.73
C ALA A 426 3.50 -1.85 4.97
N LEU A 427 4.69 -2.35 4.60
CA LEU A 427 5.93 -1.57 4.72
C LEU A 427 5.93 -0.43 3.71
N GLU A 428 5.59 -0.72 2.46
CA GLU A 428 5.53 0.28 1.40
C GLU A 428 4.53 1.39 1.77
N PHE A 429 3.34 1.01 2.25
CA PHE A 429 2.35 1.97 2.74
C PHE A 429 2.87 2.79 3.93
N PHE A 430 3.57 2.17 4.88
CA PHE A 430 4.13 2.86 6.03
C PHE A 430 5.16 3.92 5.62
N LEU A 431 6.08 3.59 4.72
CA LEU A 431 7.09 4.52 4.21
C LEU A 431 6.45 5.66 3.42
N HIS A 432 5.53 5.34 2.50
CA HIS A 432 4.75 6.35 1.77
C HIS A 432 4.01 7.29 2.71
N PHE A 433 3.39 6.73 3.75
CA PHE A 433 2.70 7.51 4.77
C PHE A 433 3.64 8.48 5.51
N LEU A 434 4.81 8.02 5.94
CA LEU A 434 5.78 8.88 6.62
C LEU A 434 6.29 10.01 5.72
N ASP A 435 6.59 9.71 4.45
CA ASP A 435 7.02 10.72 3.47
C ASP A 435 5.93 11.79 3.26
N GLN A 436 4.66 11.39 3.12
CA GLN A 436 3.56 12.36 3.01
C GLN A 436 3.40 13.23 4.26
N VAL A 437 3.63 12.67 5.44
CA VAL A 437 3.62 13.44 6.70
C VAL A 437 4.80 14.39 6.78
N GLU A 438 6.01 13.96 6.42
CA GLU A 438 7.21 14.79 6.39
C GLU A 438 7.03 15.98 5.43
N ARG A 439 6.54 15.71 4.21
CA ARG A 439 6.21 16.75 3.21
C ARG A 439 5.19 17.76 3.75
N ALA A 440 4.17 17.30 4.48
CA ALA A 440 3.16 18.18 5.08
C ALA A 440 3.72 19.08 6.20
N HIS A 441 4.87 18.73 6.79
CA HIS A 441 5.53 19.49 7.87
C HIS A 441 6.88 20.10 7.46
N ALA A 442 7.23 20.16 6.17
CA ALA A 442 8.51 20.66 5.68
C ALA A 442 8.89 22.06 6.22
N GLY A 443 7.90 22.91 6.52
CA GLY A 443 8.11 24.24 7.12
C GLY A 443 8.18 24.29 8.66
N LYS A 444 7.92 23.19 9.38
CA LYS A 444 7.90 23.10 10.86
C LYS A 444 8.39 21.72 11.35
N PRO A 445 9.69 21.42 11.24
CA PRO A 445 10.23 20.11 11.61
C PRO A 445 9.99 19.74 13.09
N GLU A 446 9.92 20.70 14.00
CA GLU A 446 9.64 20.42 15.43
C GLU A 446 8.24 19.84 15.68
N ALA A 447 7.29 20.06 14.77
CA ALA A 447 5.92 19.57 14.88
C ALA A 447 5.69 18.28 14.08
N ASP A 448 6.72 17.75 13.42
CA ASP A 448 6.65 16.56 12.58
C ASP A 448 6.73 15.27 13.44
N PRO A 449 5.64 14.49 13.52
CA PRO A 449 5.66 13.24 14.26
C PRO A 449 6.43 12.12 13.55
N ALA A 450 6.70 12.22 12.23
CA ALA A 450 7.48 11.21 11.50
C ALA A 450 8.94 11.13 12.01
N ARG A 451 9.48 12.25 12.51
CA ARG A 451 10.83 12.31 13.10
C ARG A 451 11.05 11.34 14.23
N SER A 452 10.02 10.94 14.98
CA SER A 452 10.17 9.99 16.09
C SER A 452 10.57 8.58 15.63
N PHE A 453 10.42 8.27 14.34
CA PHE A 453 10.88 7.04 13.70
C PHE A 453 12.22 7.20 12.97
N LYS A 454 12.68 8.44 12.75
CA LYS A 454 13.86 8.73 11.91
C LYS A 454 15.15 8.52 12.71
N PHE A 455 16.11 7.83 12.13
CA PHE A 455 17.43 7.61 12.71
C PHE A 455 18.52 7.59 11.65
N GLY A 456 19.78 7.72 12.08
CA GLY A 456 20.94 7.69 11.19
C GLY A 456 21.65 6.33 11.22
N ILE A 457 22.08 5.88 10.04
CA ILE A 457 22.91 4.71 9.83
C ILE A 457 24.25 5.18 9.29
N GLU A 458 25.34 4.65 9.84
CA GLU A 458 26.69 4.87 9.36
C GLU A 458 27.30 3.54 8.88
N ASP A 459 27.62 3.50 7.60
CA ASP A 459 28.33 2.42 6.95
C ASP A 459 29.83 2.73 6.97
N ARG A 460 30.60 1.95 7.74
CA ARG A 460 32.05 2.01 7.77
C ARG A 460 32.64 1.02 6.78
N ILE A 461 33.43 1.51 5.84
CA ILE A 461 34.09 0.73 4.78
C ILE A 461 35.60 0.75 5.02
N VAL A 462 36.23 -0.42 5.11
CA VAL A 462 37.69 -0.57 5.23
C VAL A 462 38.23 -1.21 3.97
N CYS A 463 39.15 -0.54 3.29
CA CYS A 463 39.85 -1.10 2.14
C CYS A 463 41.05 -1.95 2.60
N SER A 464 41.54 -2.87 1.76
CA SER A 464 42.79 -3.62 1.99
C SER A 464 44.02 -2.74 2.31
N SER A 465 43.99 -1.45 1.98
CA SER A 465 45.03 -0.47 2.35
C SER A 465 45.06 -0.10 3.85
N GLY A 466 44.05 -0.52 4.63
CA GLY A 466 43.88 -0.13 6.03
C GLY A 466 43.18 1.22 6.23
N LYS A 467 42.88 1.95 5.14
CA LYS A 467 42.15 3.22 5.19
C LYS A 467 40.64 3.02 5.19
N VAL A 468 39.93 3.96 5.79
CA VAL A 468 38.49 3.85 6.07
C VAL A 468 37.65 4.95 5.40
N ALA A 469 36.42 4.64 5.05
CA ALA A 469 35.41 5.62 4.63
C ALA A 469 34.13 5.42 5.44
N TYR A 470 33.43 6.51 5.73
CA TYR A 470 32.20 6.52 6.50
C TYR A 470 31.09 7.14 5.66
N ASN A 471 30.09 6.34 5.31
CA ASN A 471 28.91 6.81 4.59
C ASN A 471 27.74 6.89 5.56
N ARG A 472 27.16 8.07 5.73
CA ARG A 472 25.98 8.27 6.57
C ARG A 472 24.73 8.37 5.72
N ARG A 473 23.63 7.80 6.20
CA ARG A 473 22.31 7.93 5.61
C ARG A 473 21.25 7.97 6.70
N LEU A 474 20.10 8.57 6.40
CA LEU A 474 18.94 8.56 7.27
C LEU A 474 18.00 7.44 6.84
N ASP A 475 17.34 6.82 7.82
CA ASP A 475 16.36 5.76 7.59
C ASP A 475 15.23 5.85 8.62
N TYR A 476 14.10 5.21 8.31
CA TYR A 476 12.94 5.08 9.18
C TYR A 476 12.76 3.65 9.70
N ILE A 477 13.39 2.69 9.03
CA ILE A 477 13.22 1.26 9.30
C ILE A 477 14.56 0.55 9.36
N LEU A 478 14.66 -0.45 10.22
CA LEU A 478 15.78 -1.38 10.20
C LEU A 478 15.33 -2.68 9.54
N SER A 479 15.67 -2.85 8.26
CA SER A 479 15.35 -4.06 7.50
C SER A 479 16.35 -5.18 7.80
N LEU A 480 15.89 -6.23 8.48
CA LEU A 480 16.72 -7.34 8.95
C LEU A 480 16.63 -8.54 8.02
N ASN A 481 17.78 -9.03 7.58
CA ASN A 481 17.90 -10.33 6.93
C ASN A 481 17.72 -11.45 7.96
N ILE A 482 17.11 -12.56 7.54
CA ILE A 482 16.87 -13.70 8.43
C ILE A 482 17.90 -14.81 8.16
N PRO A 483 18.94 -14.96 9.00
CA PRO A 483 19.96 -15.99 8.80
C PRO A 483 19.38 -17.38 9.13
N LEU A 484 18.87 -18.10 8.12
CA LEU A 484 18.33 -19.46 8.29
C LEU A 484 19.36 -20.44 8.89
N HIS A 485 20.64 -20.21 8.66
CA HIS A 485 21.72 -21.01 9.25
C HIS A 485 21.86 -20.82 10.77
N ALA A 486 21.25 -19.78 11.36
CA ALA A 486 21.22 -19.53 12.80
C ALA A 486 19.97 -20.11 13.48
N ALA A 487 19.17 -20.92 12.77
CA ALA A 487 17.98 -21.55 13.34
C ALA A 487 18.34 -22.45 14.54
N THR A 488 17.54 -22.38 15.61
CA THR A 488 17.75 -23.13 16.86
C THR A 488 17.21 -24.56 16.80
N ASN A 489 16.21 -24.82 15.96
CA ASN A 489 15.50 -26.10 15.85
C ASN A 489 15.88 -26.91 14.60
N LYS A 490 17.18 -26.92 14.23
CA LYS A 490 17.67 -27.63 13.03
C LYS A 490 17.38 -29.13 13.05
N GLU A 491 17.54 -29.77 14.20
CA GLU A 491 17.29 -31.21 14.34
C GLU A 491 15.82 -31.55 14.09
N GLU A 492 14.90 -30.77 14.66
CA GLU A 492 13.45 -30.92 14.46
C GLU A 492 13.08 -30.71 12.97
N LEU A 493 13.66 -29.70 12.32
CA LEU A 493 13.47 -29.46 10.90
C LEU A 493 13.93 -30.63 10.03
N GLU A 494 15.09 -31.21 10.32
CA GLU A 494 15.60 -32.36 9.57
C GLU A 494 14.70 -33.58 9.74
N THR A 495 14.17 -33.81 10.96
CA THR A 495 13.22 -34.89 11.20
C THR A 495 11.90 -34.67 10.47
N PHE A 496 11.40 -33.43 10.47
CA PHE A 496 10.18 -33.06 9.74
C PHE A 496 10.36 -33.18 8.23
N GLN A 497 11.51 -32.75 7.68
CA GLN A 497 11.80 -32.89 6.26
C GLN A 497 11.84 -34.35 5.81
N LYS A 498 12.41 -35.25 6.62
CA LYS A 498 12.39 -36.70 6.36
C LYS A 498 10.96 -37.25 6.38
N LEU A 499 10.19 -36.91 7.41
CA LEU A 499 8.80 -37.35 7.55
C LEU A 499 7.90 -36.80 6.43
N LYS A 500 8.12 -35.55 6.02
CA LYS A 500 7.46 -34.93 4.87
C LYS A 500 7.82 -35.64 3.57
N ALA A 501 9.09 -35.94 3.34
CA ALA A 501 9.52 -36.69 2.16
C ALA A 501 8.93 -38.10 2.10
N GLU A 502 8.86 -38.79 3.25
CA GLU A 502 8.22 -40.11 3.39
C GLU A 502 6.72 -40.03 3.10
N LYS A 503 5.98 -39.11 3.73
CA LYS A 503 4.54 -38.92 3.49
C LYS A 503 4.22 -38.53 2.04
N ILE A 504 5.03 -37.66 1.43
CA ILE A 504 4.93 -37.30 0.00
C ILE A 504 5.15 -38.55 -0.87
N SER A 505 6.11 -39.40 -0.54
CA SER A 505 6.36 -40.65 -1.27
C SER A 505 5.21 -41.67 -1.16
N GLU A 506 4.44 -41.61 -0.06
CA GLU A 506 3.22 -42.40 0.15
C GLU A 506 1.95 -41.74 -0.45
N GLY A 507 2.06 -40.56 -1.06
CA GLY A 507 0.92 -39.81 -1.59
C GLY A 507 -0.04 -39.28 -0.52
N LYS A 508 0.40 -39.17 0.74
CA LYS A 508 -0.36 -38.58 1.85
C LYS A 508 0.10 -37.15 2.10
N GLU A 509 -0.84 -36.26 2.34
CA GLU A 509 -0.53 -34.88 2.72
C GLU A 509 -0.13 -34.80 4.21
N VAL A 510 0.76 -33.86 4.52
CA VAL A 510 1.13 -33.53 5.89
C VAL A 510 0.09 -32.55 6.42
N SER A 511 -0.53 -32.86 7.56
CA SER A 511 -1.47 -31.94 8.20
C SER A 511 -0.77 -30.65 8.62
N SER A 512 -1.49 -29.53 8.59
CA SER A 512 -0.98 -28.21 8.96
C SER A 512 -0.48 -28.15 10.42
N ASP A 513 -1.06 -28.96 11.31
CA ASP A 513 -0.67 -29.07 12.73
C ASP A 513 0.71 -29.73 12.95
N GLU A 514 1.25 -30.46 11.96
CA GLU A 514 2.55 -31.13 12.04
C GLU A 514 3.69 -30.29 11.42
N ILE A 515 3.39 -29.12 10.85
CA ILE A 515 4.39 -28.31 10.14
C ILE A 515 5.40 -27.72 11.12
N VAL A 516 6.67 -28.13 10.97
CA VAL A 516 7.80 -27.55 11.71
C VAL A 516 8.48 -26.47 10.87
N ARG A 517 8.63 -25.28 11.44
CA ARG A 517 9.24 -24.10 10.80
C ARG A 517 10.57 -23.73 11.44
N PRO A 518 11.53 -23.15 10.71
CA PRO A 518 12.77 -22.69 11.31
C PRO A 518 12.48 -21.58 12.32
N ARG A 519 13.10 -21.68 13.50
CA ARG A 519 13.04 -20.67 14.55
C ARG A 519 14.37 -19.95 14.65
N VAL A 520 14.39 -18.65 14.39
CA VAL A 520 15.59 -17.81 14.41
C VAL A 520 15.46 -16.75 15.50
N PRO A 521 16.43 -16.61 16.43
CA PRO A 521 16.41 -15.55 17.43
C PRO A 521 16.56 -14.15 16.79
N LEU A 522 15.84 -13.15 17.29
CA LEU A 522 15.96 -11.78 16.79
C LEU A 522 17.39 -11.23 16.94
N GLU A 523 18.10 -11.61 18.00
CA GLU A 523 19.48 -11.20 18.24
C GLU A 523 20.42 -11.66 17.10
N ALA A 524 20.16 -12.81 16.50
CA ALA A 524 20.92 -13.29 15.34
C ALA A 524 20.65 -12.43 14.09
N CYS A 525 19.40 -11.98 13.90
CA CYS A 525 19.02 -11.06 12.82
C CYS A 525 19.68 -9.68 13.00
N LEU A 526 19.71 -9.15 14.23
CA LEU A 526 20.37 -7.88 14.57
C LEU A 526 21.89 -7.97 14.43
N ALA A 527 22.50 -9.07 14.91
CA ALA A 527 23.94 -9.30 14.76
C ALA A 527 24.35 -9.43 13.28
N SER A 528 23.50 -10.04 12.45
CA SER A 528 23.72 -10.14 11.00
C SER A 528 23.81 -8.76 10.34
N PHE A 529 22.99 -7.79 10.77
CA PHE A 529 23.04 -6.42 10.24
C PHE A 529 24.37 -5.72 10.56
N SER A 530 24.89 -5.88 11.78
CA SER A 530 26.17 -5.27 12.18
C SER A 530 27.40 -6.12 11.83
N SER A 531 27.20 -7.30 11.23
CA SER A 531 28.30 -8.18 10.85
C SER A 531 29.11 -7.60 9.68
N PRO A 532 30.45 -7.78 9.67
CA PRO A 532 31.26 -7.32 8.55
C PRO A 532 30.92 -8.09 7.26
N GLU A 533 30.59 -7.37 6.20
CA GLU A 533 30.31 -7.89 4.86
C GLU A 533 31.49 -7.59 3.93
N GLU A 534 31.96 -8.62 3.21
CA GLU A 534 33.01 -8.46 2.21
C GLU A 534 32.43 -7.99 0.87
N ILE A 535 32.92 -6.86 0.38
CA ILE A 535 32.61 -6.29 -0.93
C ILE A 535 33.78 -6.63 -1.86
N GLN A 536 33.50 -7.42 -2.89
CA GLN A 536 34.44 -7.72 -3.98
C GLN A 536 34.46 -6.58 -5.00
N ASP A 537 35.56 -6.44 -5.73
CA ASP A 537 35.76 -5.44 -6.80
C ASP A 537 35.58 -3.97 -6.38
N PHE A 538 35.84 -3.64 -5.11
CA PHE A 538 35.80 -2.27 -4.59
C PHE A 538 36.99 -1.43 -5.10
N TYR A 539 36.72 -0.30 -5.73
CA TYR A 539 37.76 0.62 -6.19
C TYR A 539 38.33 1.43 -5.03
N SER A 540 39.63 1.28 -4.77
CA SER A 540 40.34 2.01 -3.71
C SER A 540 41.02 3.26 -4.27
N THR A 541 40.65 4.44 -3.80
CA THR A 541 41.35 5.70 -4.16
C THR A 541 42.78 5.74 -3.62
N ALA A 542 43.06 5.04 -2.52
CA ALA A 542 44.39 4.95 -1.94
C ALA A 542 45.34 4.06 -2.75
N LEU A 543 44.83 2.94 -3.30
CA LEU A 543 45.62 1.98 -4.08
C LEU A 543 45.48 2.20 -5.60
N LYS A 544 44.55 3.05 -6.03
CA LYS A 544 44.17 3.30 -7.43
C LYS A 544 43.88 2.01 -8.22
N ALA A 545 43.28 1.02 -7.55
CA ALA A 545 43.01 -0.30 -8.10
C ALA A 545 41.74 -0.91 -7.49
N LYS A 546 41.16 -1.91 -8.16
CA LYS A 546 40.07 -2.73 -7.61
C LYS A 546 40.64 -3.70 -6.57
N THR A 547 40.02 -3.75 -5.41
CA THR A 547 40.44 -4.49 -4.22
C THR A 547 39.22 -5.03 -3.48
N THR A 548 39.43 -5.74 -2.38
CA THR A 548 38.35 -6.13 -1.46
C THR A 548 38.20 -5.08 -0.37
N ALA A 549 36.94 -4.78 -0.02
CA ALA A 549 36.62 -3.92 1.10
C ALA A 549 35.71 -4.64 2.08
N VAL A 550 35.78 -4.25 3.36
CA VAL A 550 34.91 -4.78 4.41
C VAL A 550 33.98 -3.67 4.85
N LYS A 551 32.67 -3.89 4.73
CA LYS A 551 31.62 -2.97 5.14
C LYS A 551 31.02 -3.42 6.47
N SER A 552 30.86 -2.51 7.41
CA SER A 552 30.15 -2.75 8.68
C SER A 552 29.17 -1.61 8.97
N GLY A 553 27.91 -1.94 9.21
CA GLY A 553 26.85 -0.98 9.52
C GLY A 553 26.69 -0.74 11.03
N GLY A 554 26.54 0.53 11.42
CA GLY A 554 26.21 0.96 12.78
C GLY A 554 25.15 2.06 12.79
N LEU A 555 24.57 2.31 13.95
CA LEU A 555 23.53 3.33 14.14
C LEU A 555 24.13 4.60 14.76
N THR A 556 23.99 5.75 14.13
CA THR A 556 24.49 7.03 14.68
C THR A 556 23.58 7.56 15.78
N SER A 557 22.27 7.39 15.60
CA SER A 557 21.23 7.78 16.54
C SER A 557 20.23 6.64 16.77
N PHE A 558 19.55 6.72 17.91
CA PHE A 558 18.52 5.78 18.32
C PHE A 558 17.17 6.50 18.35
N PRO A 559 16.16 6.10 17.56
CA PRO A 559 14.89 6.82 17.49
C PRO A 559 14.05 6.65 18.77
N ASP A 560 12.98 7.43 18.93
CA ASP A 560 12.01 7.20 20.01
C ASP A 560 11.22 5.90 19.77
N TYR A 561 10.91 5.63 18.50
CA TYR A 561 10.26 4.41 18.05
C TYR A 561 11.12 3.72 17.00
N LEU A 562 11.65 2.54 17.32
CA LEU A 562 12.40 1.71 16.39
C LEU A 562 11.45 0.77 15.65
N VAL A 563 11.50 0.80 14.31
CA VAL A 563 10.72 -0.10 13.46
C VAL A 563 11.63 -1.16 12.86
N LEU A 564 11.37 -2.43 13.15
CA LEU A 564 12.08 -3.56 12.54
C LEU A 564 11.21 -4.17 11.44
N HIS A 565 11.78 -4.25 10.23
CA HIS A 565 11.17 -4.95 9.11
C HIS A 565 11.89 -6.29 8.92
N MET A 566 11.14 -7.39 9.01
CA MET A 566 11.70 -8.72 8.76
C MET A 566 11.60 -9.02 7.27
N ARG A 567 12.76 -9.19 6.59
CA ARG A 567 12.84 -9.55 5.17
C ARG A 567 12.45 -11.00 4.95
N LYS A 568 11.15 -11.26 5.07
CA LYS A 568 10.53 -12.56 4.87
C LYS A 568 10.30 -12.88 3.39
N PHE A 569 10.56 -11.97 2.46
CA PHE A 569 10.37 -12.22 1.02
C PHE A 569 11.74 -12.33 0.34
N VAL A 570 11.98 -13.44 -0.35
CA VAL A 570 13.22 -13.73 -1.07
C VAL A 570 12.93 -14.18 -2.50
N MET A 571 13.86 -13.94 -3.41
CA MET A 571 13.79 -14.46 -4.78
C MET A 571 14.42 -15.86 -4.83
N GLU A 572 13.65 -16.86 -5.24
CA GLU A 572 14.19 -18.19 -5.54
C GLU A 572 14.72 -18.28 -6.98
N VAL A 573 15.34 -19.42 -7.30
CA VAL A 573 15.84 -19.72 -8.65
C VAL A 573 14.68 -19.61 -9.65
N GLY A 574 14.86 -18.79 -10.68
CA GLY A 574 13.81 -18.46 -11.65
C GLY A 574 13.08 -17.15 -11.39
N TRP A 575 13.55 -16.32 -10.45
CA TRP A 575 12.99 -14.99 -10.13
C TRP A 575 11.55 -15.02 -9.61
N VAL A 576 11.16 -16.14 -8.99
CA VAL A 576 9.85 -16.28 -8.34
C VAL A 576 9.97 -15.78 -6.90
N PRO A 577 9.21 -14.76 -6.49
CA PRO A 577 9.21 -14.28 -5.12
C PRO A 577 8.57 -15.31 -4.20
N LYS A 578 9.18 -15.56 -3.05
CA LYS A 578 8.70 -16.52 -2.06
C LYS A 578 8.75 -15.93 -0.66
N LYS A 579 7.70 -16.18 0.11
CA LYS A 579 7.67 -15.91 1.54
C LYS A 579 8.42 -17.00 2.31
N LEU A 580 9.42 -16.62 3.06
CA LEU A 580 10.10 -17.41 4.08
C LEU A 580 9.10 -17.70 5.21
N ASP A 581 8.67 -18.96 5.26
CA ASP A 581 7.82 -19.46 6.34
C ASP A 581 8.67 -19.77 7.58
N VAL A 582 8.98 -18.73 8.35
CA VAL A 582 9.96 -18.75 9.43
C VAL A 582 9.39 -18.09 10.69
N TYR A 583 9.72 -18.65 11.84
CA TYR A 583 9.45 -18.05 13.14
C TYR A 583 10.67 -17.25 13.59
N VAL A 584 10.42 -16.04 14.08
CA VAL A 584 11.48 -15.20 14.64
C VAL A 584 11.17 -14.99 16.13
N ASP A 585 12.00 -15.53 17.02
CA ASP A 585 11.73 -15.38 18.45
C ASP A 585 12.09 -13.94 18.87
N VAL A 586 11.05 -13.12 19.06
CA VAL A 586 11.15 -11.69 19.40
C VAL A 586 10.89 -11.49 20.90
N PRO A 587 11.87 -10.98 21.66
CA PRO A 587 11.68 -10.65 23.07
C PRO A 587 10.90 -9.34 23.25
N ASP A 588 10.28 -9.17 24.42
CA ASP A 588 9.54 -7.95 24.77
C ASP A 588 10.45 -6.73 24.97
N ILE A 589 11.70 -6.97 25.34
CA ILE A 589 12.70 -5.93 25.56
C ILE A 589 13.96 -6.30 24.78
N ILE A 590 14.47 -5.35 24.01
CA ILE A 590 15.73 -5.48 23.27
C ILE A 590 16.74 -4.43 23.73
N ASP A 591 18.03 -4.75 23.64
CA ASP A 591 19.13 -3.82 23.88
C ASP A 591 20.07 -3.80 22.67
N ILE A 592 19.93 -2.76 21.86
CA ILE A 592 20.75 -2.52 20.65
C ILE A 592 21.88 -1.53 20.90
N SER A 593 22.21 -1.22 22.16
CA SER A 593 23.26 -0.25 22.50
C SER A 593 24.62 -0.62 21.91
N HIS A 594 24.87 -1.92 21.69
CA HIS A 594 26.08 -2.44 21.07
C HIS A 594 26.21 -2.11 19.56
N MET A 595 25.11 -1.78 18.89
CA MET A 595 25.07 -1.42 17.47
C MET A 595 25.36 0.07 17.23
N ARG A 596 25.54 0.87 18.29
CA ARG A 596 25.85 2.30 18.17
C ARG A 596 27.20 2.49 17.46
N SER A 597 27.21 3.28 16.40
CA SER A 597 28.45 3.63 15.71
C SER A 597 29.32 4.49 16.62
N LYS A 598 30.63 4.28 16.51
CA LYS A 598 31.64 5.04 17.24
C LYS A 598 32.22 6.18 16.41
N GLY A 599 31.84 6.31 15.14
CA GLY A 599 32.46 7.24 14.19
C GLY A 599 33.93 6.91 13.92
N LEU A 600 34.66 7.89 13.40
CA LEU A 600 36.11 7.81 13.16
C LEU A 600 36.86 7.62 14.48
N GLN A 601 37.66 6.56 14.58
CA GLN A 601 38.44 6.26 15.78
C GLN A 601 39.84 6.90 15.73
N PRO A 602 40.44 7.22 16.90
CA PRO A 602 41.82 7.68 16.99
C PRO A 602 42.78 6.64 16.40
N GLY A 603 43.50 7.00 15.33
CA GLY A 603 44.45 6.12 14.63
C GLY A 603 43.96 5.56 13.31
N GLU A 604 42.71 5.82 12.91
CA GLU A 604 42.22 5.50 11.57
C GLU A 604 42.54 6.62 10.58
N GLU A 605 43.05 6.23 9.41
CA GLU A 605 43.27 7.15 8.30
C GLU A 605 42.09 7.07 7.33
N LEU A 606 41.49 8.22 7.02
CA LEU A 606 40.46 8.28 5.99
C LEU A 606 41.05 7.92 4.62
N LEU A 607 40.26 7.21 3.82
CA LEU A 607 40.50 7.09 2.39
C LEU A 607 40.64 8.50 1.83
N PRO A 608 41.67 8.77 1.01
CA PRO A 608 41.77 10.05 0.34
C PRO A 608 40.45 10.27 -0.40
N GLU A 609 39.75 11.35 -0.05
CA GLU A 609 38.75 11.88 -0.94
C GLU A 609 39.49 12.04 -2.26
N GLY A 610 39.06 11.29 -3.27
CA GLY A 610 39.46 11.64 -4.62
C GLY A 610 38.94 13.05 -4.77
N VAL A 611 39.82 14.05 -4.64
CA VAL A 611 39.58 15.31 -5.31
C VAL A 611 39.15 14.88 -6.71
N PRO A 612 37.97 15.31 -7.21
CA PRO A 612 37.81 15.42 -8.64
C PRO A 612 38.81 16.49 -9.06
N GLY A 613 40.07 16.07 -9.16
CA GLY A 613 41.24 16.88 -9.37
C GLY A 613 42.02 16.17 -10.42
N GLU A 614 41.94 16.73 -11.63
CA GLU A 614 42.80 16.44 -12.77
C GLU A 614 42.47 15.18 -13.56
N GLU A 615 41.19 14.86 -13.72
CA GLU A 615 40.74 14.85 -15.11
C GLU A 615 40.37 16.29 -15.39
N GLU A 616 41.08 16.92 -16.34
CA GLU A 616 40.55 18.09 -17.03
C GLU A 616 39.04 17.86 -17.18
N GLU A 617 38.20 18.88 -16.93
CA GLU A 617 36.93 18.88 -17.67
C GLU A 617 37.29 18.44 -19.08
N PRO A 618 36.67 17.40 -19.68
CA PRO A 618 36.78 17.30 -21.10
C PRO A 618 36.15 18.61 -21.56
N ASN A 619 37.02 19.57 -21.89
CA ASN A 619 36.78 20.50 -22.95
C ASN A 619 36.25 19.59 -24.04
N LYS A 620 34.91 19.52 -24.16
CA LYS A 620 34.22 18.47 -24.89
C LYS A 620 34.98 18.32 -26.20
N PRO A 621 35.58 17.16 -26.52
CA PRO A 621 36.51 17.08 -27.63
C PRO A 621 35.78 17.62 -28.86
N VAL A 622 36.21 18.78 -29.35
CA VAL A 622 35.65 19.34 -30.58
C VAL A 622 36.30 18.55 -31.69
N ALA A 623 35.49 17.94 -32.55
CA ALA A 623 36.01 17.20 -33.69
C ALA A 623 36.92 18.11 -34.53
N ASP A 624 38.13 17.63 -34.86
CA ASP A 624 39.00 18.37 -35.77
C ASP A 624 38.36 18.41 -37.17
N GLU A 625 37.91 19.59 -37.58
CA GLU A 625 37.27 19.87 -38.87
C GLU A 625 38.12 19.40 -40.07
N SER A 626 39.44 19.32 -39.94
CA SER A 626 40.32 18.82 -41.01
C SER A 626 40.23 17.30 -41.19
N ILE A 627 40.13 16.55 -40.10
CA ILE A 627 39.94 15.09 -40.09
C ILE A 627 38.51 14.78 -40.57
N VAL A 628 37.52 15.52 -40.06
CA VAL A 628 36.11 15.37 -40.47
C VAL A 628 35.96 15.65 -41.97
N SER A 629 36.51 16.75 -42.48
CA SER A 629 36.43 17.10 -43.91
C SER A 629 37.08 16.05 -44.82
N GLN A 630 38.20 15.47 -44.39
CA GLN A 630 38.89 14.42 -45.15
C GLN A 630 38.09 13.12 -45.16
N LEU A 631 37.55 12.68 -44.01
CA LEU A 631 36.70 11.47 -43.94
C LEU A 631 35.38 11.66 -44.70
N VAL A 632 34.78 12.85 -44.65
CA VAL A 632 33.60 13.20 -45.46
C VAL A 632 33.93 13.17 -46.95
N SER A 633 35.12 13.65 -47.36
CA SER A 633 35.55 13.57 -48.77
C SER A 633 35.76 12.14 -49.26
N MET A 634 35.99 11.18 -48.35
CA MET A 634 36.07 9.75 -48.63
C MET A 634 34.70 9.07 -48.73
N GLY A 635 33.61 9.79 -48.43
CA GLY A 635 32.23 9.34 -48.62
C GLY A 635 31.47 8.97 -47.33
N PHE A 636 32.03 9.21 -46.15
CA PHE A 636 31.37 8.93 -44.86
C PHE A 636 30.45 10.07 -44.41
N SER A 637 29.41 9.76 -43.62
CA SER A 637 28.48 10.75 -43.07
C SER A 637 29.18 11.70 -42.11
N HIS A 638 28.88 13.00 -42.21
CA HIS A 638 29.50 14.04 -41.39
C HIS A 638 29.38 13.78 -39.89
N LEU A 639 28.21 13.28 -39.45
CA LEU A 639 27.96 12.96 -38.04
C LEU A 639 28.83 11.79 -37.55
N HIS A 640 29.04 10.78 -38.40
CA HIS A 640 29.89 9.63 -38.10
C HIS A 640 31.35 10.04 -38.03
N CYS A 641 31.80 10.88 -38.96
CA CYS A 641 33.15 11.44 -38.98
C CYS A 641 33.43 12.27 -37.73
N GLN A 642 32.46 13.08 -37.27
CA GLN A 642 32.58 13.83 -36.02
C GLN A 642 32.68 12.89 -34.81
N LYS A 643 31.82 11.87 -34.69
CA LYS A 643 31.91 10.89 -33.60
C LYS A 643 33.23 10.14 -33.61
N ALA A 644 33.72 9.76 -34.78
CA ALA A 644 35.00 9.08 -34.92
C ALA A 644 36.17 9.96 -34.48
N ALA A 645 36.20 11.23 -34.88
CA ALA A 645 37.24 12.17 -34.43
C ALA A 645 37.18 12.38 -32.90
N ILE A 646 35.97 12.49 -32.33
CA ILE A 646 35.77 12.68 -30.88
C ILE A 646 36.19 11.44 -30.09
N ASN A 647 35.72 10.25 -30.48
CA ASN A 647 36.01 9.00 -29.79
C ASN A 647 37.48 8.57 -29.94
N THR A 648 38.16 9.02 -30.99
CA THR A 648 39.61 8.82 -31.14
C THR A 648 40.43 9.99 -30.61
N SER A 649 39.81 10.95 -29.91
CA SER A 649 40.49 12.13 -29.33
C SER A 649 41.34 12.92 -30.34
N ASN A 650 40.89 13.01 -31.61
CA ASN A 650 41.57 13.68 -32.72
C ASN A 650 43.01 13.19 -32.97
N THR A 651 43.32 11.93 -32.63
CA THR A 651 44.70 11.39 -32.67
C THR A 651 45.27 11.32 -34.09
N GLY A 652 44.43 11.14 -35.11
CA GLY A 652 44.84 11.05 -36.51
C GLY A 652 43.70 10.59 -37.45
N LEU A 653 43.89 10.77 -38.76
CA LEU A 653 42.93 10.36 -39.78
C LEU A 653 42.78 8.84 -39.85
N GLU A 654 43.88 8.09 -39.77
CA GLU A 654 43.87 6.63 -39.92
C GLU A 654 43.16 5.95 -38.75
N GLU A 655 43.36 6.46 -37.54
CA GLU A 655 42.73 6.00 -36.30
C GLU A 655 41.23 6.30 -36.31
N ALA A 656 40.85 7.51 -36.70
CA ALA A 656 39.44 7.89 -36.86
C ALA A 656 38.74 7.04 -37.94
N MET A 657 39.43 6.75 -39.05
CA MET A 657 38.91 5.86 -40.10
C MET A 657 38.72 4.43 -39.59
N ASN A 658 39.69 3.89 -38.84
CA ASN A 658 39.63 2.53 -38.31
C ASN A 658 38.52 2.38 -37.25
N TRP A 659 38.33 3.41 -36.41
CA TRP A 659 37.21 3.47 -35.47
C TRP A 659 35.87 3.53 -36.21
N LEU A 660 35.77 4.38 -37.23
CA LEU A 660 34.54 4.52 -38.01
C LEU A 660 34.16 3.20 -38.69
N LEU A 661 35.10 2.53 -39.36
CA LEU A 661 34.87 1.23 -40.02
C LEU A 661 34.45 0.11 -39.06
N SER A 662 34.89 0.14 -37.81
CA SER A 662 34.56 -0.89 -36.81
C SER A 662 33.21 -0.66 -36.12
N HIS A 663 32.65 0.55 -36.19
CA HIS A 663 31.43 0.94 -35.48
C HIS A 663 30.31 1.41 -36.45
N MET A 664 30.49 1.23 -37.78
CA MET A 664 29.50 1.68 -38.80
C MET A 664 28.11 1.05 -38.62
N ASP A 665 28.04 -0.15 -38.07
CA ASP A 665 26.80 -0.90 -37.87
C ASP A 665 26.20 -0.71 -36.47
N ASP A 666 26.79 0.15 -35.64
CA ASP A 666 26.30 0.38 -34.28
C ASP A 666 24.99 1.19 -34.28
N PRO A 667 23.97 0.76 -33.51
CA PRO A 667 22.63 1.36 -33.56
C PRO A 667 22.58 2.82 -33.06
N ASP A 668 23.62 3.29 -32.37
CA ASP A 668 23.75 4.65 -31.85
C ASP A 668 24.58 5.57 -32.74
N ILE A 669 25.17 5.09 -33.84
CA ILE A 669 26.06 5.90 -34.70
C ILE A 669 25.32 7.06 -35.37
N ASP A 670 24.02 6.92 -35.61
CA ASP A 670 23.14 7.98 -36.16
C ASP A 670 22.54 8.91 -35.09
N ALA A 671 22.75 8.65 -33.78
CA ALA A 671 22.21 9.49 -32.73
C ALA A 671 22.86 10.89 -32.72
N PRO A 672 22.11 12.00 -32.55
CA PRO A 672 22.69 13.34 -32.52
C PRO A 672 23.64 13.52 -31.33
N ILE A 673 24.79 14.16 -31.55
CA ILE A 673 25.74 14.52 -30.49
C ILE A 673 25.05 15.54 -29.58
N SER A 674 24.84 15.20 -28.32
CA SER A 674 24.07 16.04 -27.39
C SER A 674 24.83 17.33 -27.07
N GLU A 675 24.48 18.43 -27.75
CA GLU A 675 24.85 19.77 -27.31
C GLU A 675 24.04 20.10 -26.05
N GLY A 676 24.74 20.41 -24.95
CA GLY A 676 24.12 20.78 -23.69
C GLY A 676 23.45 22.14 -23.84
N GLY A 677 22.14 22.13 -24.12
CA GLY A 677 21.34 23.33 -24.09
C GLY A 677 21.42 23.99 -22.72
N GLN A 678 21.63 25.30 -22.69
CA GLN A 678 21.36 26.12 -21.51
C GLN A 678 19.89 25.89 -21.12
N ASN A 679 19.65 25.05 -20.11
CA ASN A 679 18.33 24.92 -19.51
C ASN A 679 18.02 26.24 -18.79
N VAL A 680 17.36 27.14 -19.51
CA VAL A 680 16.72 28.32 -18.93
C VAL A 680 15.69 27.78 -17.93
N VAL A 681 15.98 27.93 -16.64
CA VAL A 681 15.07 27.54 -15.57
C VAL A 681 13.85 28.47 -15.64
N ASP A 682 12.67 27.89 -15.85
CA ASP A 682 11.41 28.62 -15.93
C ASP A 682 11.07 29.23 -14.55
N GLN A 683 10.97 30.57 -14.50
CA GLN A 683 10.73 31.31 -13.27
C GLN A 683 9.41 30.93 -12.60
N SER A 684 8.39 30.51 -13.38
CA SER A 684 7.11 30.07 -12.83
C SER A 684 7.22 28.78 -12.00
N LYS A 685 8.13 27.89 -12.37
CA LYS A 685 8.40 26.64 -11.65
C LYS A 685 9.22 26.89 -10.38
N VAL A 686 10.10 27.90 -10.41
CA VAL A 686 10.83 28.37 -9.22
C VAL A 686 9.84 28.95 -8.20
N ASP A 687 8.90 29.79 -8.64
CA ASP A 687 7.88 30.39 -7.77
C ASP A 687 6.95 29.34 -7.15
N MET A 688 6.70 28.23 -7.85
CA MET A 688 5.93 27.09 -7.32
C MET A 688 6.69 26.34 -6.22
N LEU A 689 8.00 26.09 -6.39
CA LEU A 689 8.84 25.48 -5.34
C LEU A 689 9.04 26.42 -4.15
N LEU A 690 9.16 27.73 -4.37
CA LEU A 690 9.16 28.75 -3.32
C LEU A 690 7.84 28.73 -2.52
N SER A 691 6.70 28.49 -3.20
CA SER A 691 5.40 28.35 -2.55
C SER A 691 5.28 27.08 -1.71
N PHE A 692 6.05 26.03 -2.02
CA PHE A 692 6.21 24.85 -1.15
C PHE A 692 7.15 25.10 0.04
N GLY A 693 7.75 26.29 0.14
CA GLY A 693 8.58 26.71 1.27
C GLY A 693 10.08 26.45 1.08
N PHE A 694 10.52 26.07 -0.13
CA PHE A 694 11.93 25.91 -0.45
C PHE A 694 12.60 27.27 -0.73
N GLN A 695 13.91 27.39 -0.51
CA GLN A 695 14.66 28.60 -0.86
C GLN A 695 14.92 28.70 -2.37
N GLU A 696 15.07 29.94 -2.89
CA GLU A 696 15.16 30.20 -4.33
C GLU A 696 16.37 29.50 -4.97
N ASP A 697 17.53 29.53 -4.29
CA ASP A 697 18.78 28.96 -4.81
C ASP A 697 18.73 27.43 -4.90
N VAL A 698 18.07 26.80 -3.93
CA VAL A 698 17.85 25.35 -3.87
C VAL A 698 16.85 24.91 -4.93
N ALA A 699 15.75 25.65 -5.09
CA ALA A 699 14.74 25.40 -6.12
C ALA A 699 15.33 25.50 -7.53
N ARG A 700 16.17 26.51 -7.79
CA ARG A 700 16.88 26.67 -9.08
C ARG A 700 17.86 25.52 -9.34
N THR A 701 18.56 25.06 -8.31
CA THR A 701 19.54 23.97 -8.44
C THR A 701 18.85 22.63 -8.67
N ALA A 702 17.77 22.36 -7.94
CA ALA A 702 16.95 21.17 -8.10
C ALA A 702 16.28 21.09 -9.47
N LEU A 703 15.76 22.20 -9.99
CA LEU A 703 15.18 22.26 -11.33
C LEU A 703 16.21 22.04 -12.43
N LYS A 704 17.46 22.49 -12.24
CA LYS A 704 18.56 22.18 -13.17
C LYS A 704 18.92 20.69 -13.15
N ALA A 705 19.05 20.11 -11.95
CA ALA A 705 19.36 18.69 -11.78
C ALA A 705 18.25 17.77 -12.32
N SER A 706 17.01 18.24 -12.31
CA SER A 706 15.82 17.47 -12.67
C SER A 706 15.30 17.72 -14.08
N GLY A 707 16.05 18.48 -14.91
CA GLY A 707 15.64 18.79 -16.28
C GLY A 707 14.36 19.63 -16.38
N GLY A 708 14.05 20.42 -15.34
CA GLY A 708 12.86 21.28 -15.27
C GLY A 708 11.56 20.57 -14.84
N ASP A 709 11.63 19.33 -14.38
CA ASP A 709 10.51 18.61 -13.77
C ASP A 709 10.38 18.97 -12.29
N ILE A 710 9.16 19.34 -11.85
CA ILE A 710 8.89 19.81 -10.48
C ILE A 710 8.90 18.65 -9.48
N GLU A 711 8.39 17.48 -9.86
CA GLU A 711 8.29 16.33 -8.94
C GLU A 711 9.67 15.81 -8.63
N LYS A 712 10.47 15.58 -9.67
CA LYS A 712 11.88 15.18 -9.53
C LYS A 712 12.72 16.25 -8.82
N ALA A 713 12.46 17.53 -9.07
CA ALA A 713 13.14 18.60 -8.34
C ALA A 713 12.81 18.56 -6.86
N THR A 714 11.55 18.33 -6.51
CA THR A 714 11.11 18.20 -5.13
C THR A 714 11.78 17.01 -4.45
N ASP A 715 11.77 15.83 -5.09
CA ASP A 715 12.46 14.64 -4.58
C ASP A 715 13.97 14.85 -4.46
N TRP A 716 14.59 15.58 -5.40
CA TRP A 716 16.01 15.92 -5.32
C TRP A 716 16.32 16.80 -4.11
N ILE A 717 15.47 17.79 -3.80
CA ILE A 717 15.63 18.65 -2.63
C ILE A 717 15.55 17.83 -1.34
N PHE A 718 14.58 16.93 -1.24
CA PHE A 718 14.42 16.06 -0.07
C PHE A 718 15.59 15.10 0.12
N ASN A 719 16.18 14.61 -0.97
CA ASN A 719 17.34 13.73 -0.93
C ASN A 719 18.68 14.46 -0.73
N ASN A 720 18.72 15.79 -0.88
CA ASN A 720 19.93 16.61 -0.75
C ASN A 720 19.72 17.84 0.15
N PRO A 721 19.36 17.66 1.44
CA PRO A 721 19.11 18.77 2.35
C PRO A 721 20.35 19.65 2.58
N ASP A 722 21.57 19.13 2.43
CA ASP A 722 22.81 19.88 2.63
C ASP A 722 23.03 21.00 1.59
N ALA A 723 22.47 20.87 0.38
CA ALA A 723 22.51 21.92 -0.63
C ALA A 723 21.68 23.16 -0.24
N SER A 724 20.84 23.05 0.79
CA SER A 724 20.01 24.14 1.30
C SER A 724 20.67 25.03 2.36
N VAL A 725 21.83 24.62 2.89
CA VAL A 725 22.45 25.27 4.06
C VAL A 725 23.80 25.93 3.73
N SER A 726 24.29 25.80 2.50
CA SER A 726 25.65 26.22 2.12
C SER A 726 25.74 27.65 1.57
N THR A 727 25.25 28.64 2.32
CA THR A 727 25.70 30.04 2.12
C THR A 727 25.45 30.87 3.38
N ASP A 728 26.48 30.92 4.23
CA ASP A 728 26.84 31.96 5.21
C ASP A 728 27.13 31.37 6.60
N MET A 729 28.38 30.93 6.81
CA MET A 729 29.15 31.34 7.99
C MET A 729 30.64 30.98 7.85
N ASP A 730 31.45 31.93 8.30
CA ASP A 730 32.90 32.06 8.17
C ASP A 730 33.70 30.82 8.60
N ALA A 731 34.74 30.54 7.82
CA ALA A 731 35.78 29.58 8.16
C ALA A 731 36.62 30.10 9.34
N THR A 732 36.49 29.49 10.52
CA THR A 732 37.57 29.27 11.50
C THR A 732 37.02 28.59 12.76
N THR A 733 37.25 27.28 12.90
CA THR A 733 37.85 26.60 14.08
C THR A 733 37.56 25.11 14.05
N SER A 734 38.63 24.35 14.21
CA SER A 734 38.68 22.92 14.51
C SER A 734 38.12 22.61 15.90
N GLU A 735 37.20 21.65 16.01
CA GLU A 735 37.09 20.59 17.03
C GLU A 735 35.67 19.97 17.04
N ASN A 736 35.58 18.64 16.89
CA ASN A 736 34.49 17.74 17.34
C ASN A 736 33.04 18.29 17.41
N ALA A 737 32.47 18.76 16.30
CA ALA A 737 31.04 19.00 16.19
C ALA A 737 30.34 17.88 15.39
N PRO A 738 29.13 17.43 15.78
CA PRO A 738 28.32 16.57 14.92
C PRO A 738 28.07 17.32 13.61
N THR A 739 28.30 16.65 12.48
CA THR A 739 27.94 17.16 11.15
C THR A 739 26.46 17.51 11.10
N ALA A 740 26.11 18.53 10.31
CA ALA A 740 24.75 19.06 10.16
C ALA A 740 23.67 17.99 9.85
N ALA A 741 24.06 16.84 9.28
CA ALA A 741 23.19 15.70 8.99
C ALA A 741 22.55 15.03 10.24
N ASP A 742 23.20 15.09 11.40
CA ASP A 742 22.67 14.54 12.66
C ASP A 742 21.98 15.62 13.53
N ALA A 743 21.99 16.90 13.09
CA ALA A 743 21.43 18.01 13.85
C ALA A 743 19.90 17.93 13.88
N GLY A 744 19.36 17.34 14.95
CA GLY A 744 17.94 17.30 15.27
C GLY A 744 17.28 15.92 15.23
N LEU A 745 18.02 14.83 15.00
CA LEU A 745 17.46 13.49 15.16
C LEU A 745 17.20 13.19 16.65
N PRO A 746 16.11 12.46 16.98
CA PRO A 746 15.95 11.94 18.33
C PRO A 746 17.09 10.96 18.63
N ASP A 747 17.76 11.13 19.76
CA ASP A 747 18.80 10.21 20.22
C ASP A 747 18.65 9.93 21.72
N GLY A 748 19.12 8.76 22.18
CA GLY A 748 18.91 8.29 23.54
C GLY A 748 19.53 6.91 23.83
N GLY A 749 19.02 6.23 24.86
CA GLY A 749 19.45 4.88 25.23
C GLY A 749 19.07 3.83 24.17
N GLY A 750 19.86 2.75 24.06
CA GLY A 750 19.62 1.67 23.09
C GLY A 750 18.65 0.58 23.57
N LYS A 751 17.90 0.83 24.64
CA LYS A 751 16.94 -0.14 25.21
C LYS A 751 15.53 0.19 24.75
N TYR A 752 14.82 -0.82 24.27
CA TYR A 752 13.46 -0.65 23.77
C TYR A 752 12.51 -1.74 24.27
N ARG A 753 11.22 -1.41 24.32
CA ARG A 753 10.12 -2.33 24.61
C ARG A 753 9.22 -2.48 23.40
N LEU A 754 8.81 -3.71 23.09
CA LEU A 754 7.86 -4.00 22.02
C LEU A 754 6.48 -3.43 22.37
N ILE A 755 5.90 -2.64 21.46
CA ILE A 755 4.57 -2.02 21.64
C ILE A 755 3.56 -2.43 20.56
N GLY A 756 4.02 -2.85 19.38
CA GLY A 756 3.15 -3.13 18.25
C GLY A 756 3.76 -4.12 17.27
N ILE A 757 2.91 -4.94 16.66
CA ILE A 757 3.27 -5.95 15.67
C ILE A 757 2.27 -5.87 14.53
N VAL A 758 2.74 -5.71 13.30
CA VAL A 758 1.92 -5.89 12.09
C VAL A 758 2.29 -7.25 11.49
N SER A 759 1.30 -8.13 11.34
CA SER A 759 1.50 -9.51 10.85
C SER A 759 0.85 -9.68 9.49
N HIS A 760 1.59 -10.23 8.53
CA HIS A 760 1.07 -10.66 7.23
C HIS A 760 0.68 -12.14 7.29
N ILE A 761 -0.60 -12.44 7.13
CA ILE A 761 -1.18 -13.79 7.10
C ILE A 761 -1.33 -14.23 5.65
N GLY A 762 -0.74 -15.36 5.26
CA GLY A 762 -0.77 -15.88 3.90
C GLY A 762 0.59 -16.43 3.46
N THR A 763 0.59 -17.42 2.57
CA THR A 763 1.83 -18.04 2.08
C THR A 763 2.34 -17.41 0.78
N SER A 764 1.50 -16.64 0.09
CA SER A 764 1.82 -15.94 -1.14
C SER A 764 2.44 -14.56 -0.89
N THR A 765 3.13 -14.04 -1.89
CA THR A 765 3.57 -12.64 -1.96
C THR A 765 2.53 -11.72 -2.61
N GLN A 766 1.60 -12.30 -3.37
CA GLN A 766 0.58 -11.57 -4.13
C GLN A 766 -0.74 -11.43 -3.36
N CYS A 767 -0.94 -12.27 -2.34
CA CYS A 767 -2.14 -12.22 -1.51
C CYS A 767 -1.89 -12.55 -0.04
N GLY A 768 -2.68 -11.90 0.82
CA GLY A 768 -2.75 -12.17 2.25
C GLY A 768 -3.57 -11.14 3.02
N HIS A 769 -3.55 -11.25 4.34
CA HIS A 769 -4.32 -10.41 5.24
C HIS A 769 -3.44 -9.82 6.34
N TYR A 770 -3.63 -8.54 6.65
CA TYR A 770 -2.85 -7.86 7.67
C TYR A 770 -3.66 -7.68 8.96
N VAL A 771 -3.03 -7.98 10.08
CA VAL A 771 -3.58 -7.68 11.42
C VAL A 771 -2.53 -6.99 12.28
N ALA A 772 -2.98 -6.15 13.21
CA ALA A 772 -2.12 -5.51 14.18
C ALA A 772 -2.36 -6.07 15.58
N HIS A 773 -1.28 -6.34 16.31
CA HIS A 773 -1.31 -6.60 17.75
C HIS A 773 -0.62 -5.44 18.46
N ILE A 774 -1.26 -4.85 19.46
CA ILE A 774 -0.75 -3.66 20.15
C ILE A 774 -0.82 -3.87 21.65
N PHE A 775 0.27 -3.55 22.35
CA PHE A 775 0.32 -3.59 23.80
C PHE A 775 -0.25 -2.29 24.37
N LYS A 776 -1.44 -2.37 24.99
CA LYS A 776 -2.18 -1.25 25.59
C LYS A 776 -2.67 -1.61 26.98
N ASP A 777 -2.57 -0.69 27.92
CA ASP A 777 -3.07 -0.84 29.30
C ASP A 777 -2.62 -2.15 29.98
N GLY A 778 -1.37 -2.56 29.72
CA GLY A 778 -0.78 -3.75 30.33
C GLY A 778 -1.18 -5.08 29.68
N ARG A 779 -1.95 -5.08 28.58
CA ARG A 779 -2.36 -6.29 27.85
C ARG A 779 -2.18 -6.13 26.34
N TRP A 780 -2.11 -7.26 25.63
CA TRP A 780 -2.10 -7.27 24.17
C TRP A 780 -3.52 -7.21 23.63
N VAL A 781 -3.70 -6.45 22.55
CA VAL A 781 -5.00 -6.27 21.87
C VAL A 781 -4.80 -6.51 20.39
N ILE A 782 -5.64 -7.37 19.82
CA ILE A 782 -5.69 -7.63 18.38
C ILE A 782 -6.66 -6.64 17.72
N PHE A 783 -6.19 -6.03 16.65
CA PHE A 783 -6.94 -5.18 15.74
C PHE A 783 -6.95 -5.86 14.37
N ASN A 784 -8.11 -6.42 14.03
CA ASN A 784 -8.38 -7.07 12.77
C ASN A 784 -9.53 -6.33 12.10
N ASP A 785 -9.20 -5.31 11.31
CA ASP A 785 -10.16 -4.38 10.73
C ASP A 785 -11.11 -3.80 11.80
N ASP A 786 -12.42 -4.04 11.69
CA ASP A 786 -13.46 -3.58 12.62
C ASP A 786 -13.49 -4.37 13.94
N LYS A 787 -12.86 -5.56 13.96
CA LYS A 787 -12.80 -6.44 15.13
C LYS A 787 -11.63 -6.06 16.03
N VAL A 788 -11.96 -5.73 17.28
CA VAL A 788 -10.99 -5.39 18.33
C VAL A 788 -11.24 -6.28 19.53
N GLY A 789 -10.20 -6.95 20.03
CA GLY A 789 -10.34 -7.83 21.18
C GLY A 789 -9.05 -8.09 21.94
N ALA A 790 -9.19 -8.64 23.16
CA ALA A 790 -8.06 -8.97 24.02
C ALA A 790 -7.29 -10.17 23.45
N SER A 791 -6.02 -9.97 23.11
CA SER A 791 -5.16 -11.06 22.63
C SER A 791 -4.59 -11.85 23.80
N VAL A 792 -4.73 -13.17 23.76
CA VAL A 792 -4.28 -14.08 24.83
C VAL A 792 -2.92 -14.67 24.46
N ASN A 793 -2.80 -15.19 23.24
CA ASN A 793 -1.62 -15.84 22.68
C ASN A 793 -1.09 -15.03 21.48
N THR A 794 -0.56 -13.84 21.78
CA THR A 794 -0.04 -12.94 20.75
C THR A 794 1.07 -13.61 19.93
N PRO A 795 0.94 -13.68 18.59
CA PRO A 795 1.86 -14.37 17.69
C PRO A 795 3.11 -13.53 17.41
N LYS A 796 3.91 -13.24 18.46
CA LYS A 796 5.14 -12.43 18.36
C LYS A 796 6.18 -13.00 17.41
N ASP A 797 6.09 -14.30 17.11
CA ASP A 797 7.01 -15.01 16.23
C ASP A 797 6.70 -14.86 14.73
N MET A 798 5.51 -14.35 14.39
CA MET A 798 5.00 -14.26 13.03
C MET A 798 4.92 -12.84 12.47
N GLY A 799 5.28 -11.82 13.26
CA GLY A 799 5.26 -10.43 12.82
C GLY A 799 6.08 -10.18 11.56
N TYR A 800 5.58 -9.25 10.75
CA TYR A 800 6.23 -8.72 9.55
C TYR A 800 6.95 -7.40 9.88
N LEU A 801 6.25 -6.49 10.57
CA LEU A 801 6.80 -5.26 11.13
C LEU A 801 6.67 -5.29 12.65
N TYR A 802 7.71 -4.85 13.35
CA TYR A 802 7.72 -4.71 14.81
C TYR A 802 8.02 -3.28 15.19
N PHE A 803 7.24 -2.75 16.14
CA PHE A 803 7.35 -1.39 16.63
C PHE A 803 7.79 -1.43 18.09
N PHE A 804 8.93 -0.79 18.36
CA PHE A 804 9.59 -0.78 19.65
C PHE A 804 9.67 0.65 20.18
N GLU A 805 9.21 0.89 21.40
CA GLU A 805 9.31 2.17 22.10
C GLU A 805 10.57 2.22 22.96
N ARG A 806 11.32 3.32 22.86
CA ARG A 806 12.54 3.53 23.63
C ARG A 806 12.22 3.67 25.12
N LEU A 807 12.95 2.93 25.94
CA LEU A 807 12.85 3.04 27.40
C LEU A 807 13.71 4.20 27.88
N ASN A 808 13.07 5.18 28.53
CA ASN A 808 13.79 6.23 29.26
C ASN A 808 14.62 5.55 30.36
N SER A 809 15.94 5.63 30.21
CA SER A 809 16.92 5.01 31.11
C SER A 809 17.04 5.79 32.42
#